data_AF-R6DGM7-F1
#
_entry.id   AF-R6DGM7-F1
#
_cell.length_a   1.000
_cell.length_b   1.000
_cell.length_c   1.000
_cell.angle_alpha   90.00
_cell.angle_beta   90.00
_cell.angle_gamma   90.00
#
_symmetry.space_group_name_H-M   'P 1'
#
loop_
_entity.id
_entity.type
_entity.pdbx_description
1 polymer ?
#
loop_
_entity_poly.entity_id
_entity_poly.type
_entity_poly.pdbx_seq_one_letter_code
_entity_poly.pdbx_strand_id
1 'polypeptide(L)'
;MKTTQLIRLISIINSLFIIPACSAQNPTESLLEDILEDLSVNDDINNSVNTLNWENELEELSTRLQEPVNLNTATREQLEQFPFLSDIQIEHLLAYIYIHGQMQTIYELQLIEDMDRQTIQYLLPFVCIKAINNEPAFRWKTMLKSAAKYGKNEVLTRMDIPFYKRKGYEHTYLGPAVYNSVKYSFRYSDRLYAGVVAEKDAGEPFAALHNRNGYDYYSFYLLLKNCGWLKALAVGNYRLSFGQGLVISTDYLMGKTIYASSFNNRSSGIKKHSSTDEYNYFRGIAATVALAKHWDISGFYSHRSLDGVIKDGEITSIYKTGLHRSRKEADKKHLFTLQLTGGNVSYQQNRIRLGITGIYYVFNRPYEPELTGYSKYNLHGNNFYNLGIDYAYRWHRFSFQGETAIGKQGWASLNRLQYSPVQDVHLMLIHRFYSYDYWAMFAHSFGEGSTAQNEQGYYLGVETSPFAHWKFFASFDLFSFPWKRYRVSKASRGMDGLVQATFTPRTNLSMDLKYRYKQKERDLTGSKGTLTLPIFHHQFRYRLNYSLKDVFSSRTTLDYNHFHSQDRAANIGYQVTQMISSQLPWARLFADVQGSYFFTDSYDSRVYASEKGLLYTFYTPSFQGHGFRFSIRLRYELNKHWLFITKFGETVYLDRNEIGSGNDLIRGNKKADIQMQLRIKF
;
A
#
# COMPACT_ATOMS: atom_id res chain seq x y z
N MET A 1 -14.29 18.98 60.16
CA MET A 1 -14.22 19.97 59.04
C MET A 1 -13.19 19.66 57.95
N LYS A 2 -12.09 18.92 58.21
CA LYS A 2 -11.05 18.65 57.17
C LYS A 2 -11.38 17.51 56.19
N THR A 3 -12.19 16.52 56.57
CA THR A 3 -12.57 15.39 55.70
C THR A 3 -13.62 15.76 54.65
N THR A 4 -14.54 16.67 54.97
CA THR A 4 -15.58 17.13 54.04
C THR A 4 -15.04 18.03 52.92
N GLN A 5 -13.93 18.73 53.17
CA GLN A 5 -13.22 19.52 52.14
C GLN A 5 -12.44 18.63 51.17
N LEU A 6 -11.87 17.51 51.64
CA LEU A 6 -11.17 16.55 50.78
C LEU A 6 -12.13 15.85 49.81
N ILE A 7 -13.34 15.50 50.28
CA ILE A 7 -14.38 14.90 49.43
C ILE A 7 -14.91 15.92 48.41
N ARG A 8 -15.06 17.20 48.80
CA ARG A 8 -15.40 18.27 47.84
C ARG A 8 -14.28 18.51 46.83
N LEU A 9 -13.01 18.43 47.22
CA LEU A 9 -11.87 18.55 46.29
C LEU A 9 -11.82 17.36 45.32
N ILE A 10 -12.09 16.14 45.79
CA ILE A 10 -12.17 14.94 44.94
C ILE A 10 -13.39 15.00 44.02
N SER A 11 -14.53 15.54 44.47
CA SER A 11 -15.70 15.78 43.62
C SER A 11 -15.48 16.91 42.62
N ILE A 12 -14.71 17.96 42.95
CA ILE A 12 -14.36 19.06 42.04
C ILE A 12 -13.31 18.61 41.02
N ILE A 13 -12.37 17.76 41.42
CA ILE A 13 -11.42 17.11 40.51
C ILE A 13 -12.18 16.14 39.59
N ASN A 14 -13.12 15.33 40.11
CA ASN A 14 -13.99 14.47 39.29
C ASN A 14 -15.00 15.24 38.42
N SER A 15 -15.44 16.45 38.81
CA SER A 15 -16.31 17.28 37.97
C SER A 15 -15.54 18.10 36.93
N LEU A 16 -14.24 18.37 37.16
CA LEU A 16 -13.30 18.85 36.14
C LEU A 16 -12.88 17.74 35.14
N PHE A 17 -13.23 16.47 35.41
CA PHE A 17 -13.15 15.35 34.45
C PHE A 17 -14.38 15.22 33.53
N ILE A 18 -15.28 16.21 33.49
CA ILE A 18 -16.38 16.28 32.54
C ILE A 18 -16.11 17.41 31.55
N ILE A 19 -15.36 17.12 30.48
CA ILE A 19 -15.31 17.95 29.27
C ILE A 19 -15.40 17.01 28.04
N PRO A 20 -15.87 17.52 26.90
CA PRO A 20 -17.00 17.01 26.15
C PRO A 20 -16.57 15.86 25.24
N ALA A 21 -17.55 15.11 24.75
CA ALA A 21 -17.39 14.15 23.67
C ALA A 21 -16.65 14.80 22.48
N CYS A 22 -15.38 14.48 22.33
CA CYS A 22 -14.67 14.49 21.06
C CYS A 22 -14.40 13.03 20.72
N SER A 23 -15.34 12.43 19.97
CA SER A 23 -15.10 11.17 19.28
C SER A 23 -14.01 11.38 18.24
N ALA A 24 -12.74 11.24 18.64
CA ALA A 24 -11.67 10.91 17.72
C ALA A 24 -11.72 9.38 17.55
N GLN A 25 -12.49 8.94 16.58
CA GLN A 25 -12.50 7.55 16.14
C GLN A 25 -11.11 7.20 15.59
N ASN A 26 -10.34 6.38 16.30
CA ASN A 26 -9.17 5.67 15.77
C ASN A 26 -9.38 4.16 15.41
N PRO A 27 -10.60 3.57 15.33
CA PRO A 27 -10.75 2.14 14.99
C PRO A 27 -10.34 1.84 13.54
N THR A 28 -10.32 2.84 12.66
CA THR A 28 -9.97 2.66 11.24
C THR A 28 -8.48 2.41 11.01
N GLU A 29 -7.58 2.85 11.92
CA GLU A 29 -6.14 2.57 11.81
C GLU A 29 -5.83 1.07 12.00
N SER A 30 -6.61 0.33 12.80
CA SER A 30 -6.29 -1.07 13.11
C SER A 30 -6.53 -2.03 11.95
N LEU A 31 -7.64 -1.87 11.20
CA LEU A 31 -7.95 -2.72 10.04
C LEU A 31 -6.91 -2.56 8.93
N LEU A 32 -6.45 -1.32 8.69
CA LEU A 32 -5.41 -1.05 7.72
C LEU A 32 -4.08 -1.64 8.16
N GLU A 33 -3.67 -1.47 9.42
CA GLU A 33 -2.47 -2.13 9.95
C GLU A 33 -2.52 -3.65 9.75
N ASP A 34 -3.66 -4.28 10.02
CA ASP A 34 -3.84 -5.72 9.89
C ASP A 34 -3.69 -6.17 8.42
N ILE A 35 -4.29 -5.42 7.49
CA ILE A 35 -4.14 -5.61 6.04
C ILE A 35 -2.67 -5.45 5.65
N LEU A 36 -2.04 -4.33 5.98
CA LEU A 36 -0.68 -3.99 5.58
C LEU A 36 0.33 -5.00 6.12
N GLU A 37 0.12 -5.49 7.35
CA GLU A 37 0.95 -6.53 7.94
C GLU A 37 0.82 -7.85 7.19
N ASP A 38 -0.40 -8.29 6.93
CA ASP A 38 -0.66 -9.50 6.16
C ASP A 38 0.04 -9.48 4.80
N LEU A 39 0.18 -8.30 4.21
CA LEU A 39 0.88 -8.10 2.95
C LEU A 39 2.39 -8.19 3.09
N SER A 40 2.95 -7.51 4.09
CA SER A 40 4.39 -7.58 4.38
C SER A 40 4.89 -8.99 4.73
N VAL A 41 4.03 -9.81 5.36
CA VAL A 41 4.36 -11.20 5.74
C VAL A 41 4.27 -12.14 4.53
N ASN A 42 3.38 -11.82 3.58
CA ASN A 42 3.09 -12.65 2.42
C ASN A 42 3.97 -12.33 1.20
N ASP A 43 4.69 -11.22 1.21
CA ASP A 43 5.69 -10.88 0.20
C ASP A 43 6.94 -11.76 0.33
N ASP A 44 7.11 -12.64 -0.66
CA ASP A 44 8.18 -13.61 -0.73
C ASP A 44 9.58 -12.97 -0.87
N ILE A 45 10.59 -13.78 -0.52
CA ILE A 45 12.06 -13.55 -0.57
C ILE A 45 12.62 -12.89 -1.85
N ASN A 46 11.87 -12.87 -2.95
CA ASN A 46 12.30 -12.25 -4.22
C ASN A 46 11.91 -10.75 -4.33
N ASN A 47 11.10 -10.22 -3.42
CA ASN A 47 10.61 -8.84 -3.45
C ASN A 47 11.52 -7.84 -2.70
N SER A 48 12.67 -8.28 -2.18
CA SER A 48 13.58 -7.45 -1.37
C SER A 48 14.23 -6.26 -2.09
N VAL A 49 13.96 -6.08 -3.39
CA VAL A 49 14.48 -4.95 -4.19
C VAL A 49 13.51 -3.75 -4.16
N ASN A 50 12.24 -3.96 -3.79
CA ASN A 50 11.27 -2.88 -3.63
C ASN A 50 10.91 -2.74 -2.15
N THR A 51 11.48 -1.75 -1.47
CA THR A 51 10.88 -1.26 -0.22
C THR A 51 9.49 -0.73 -0.57
N LEU A 52 8.45 -1.43 -0.14
CA LEU A 52 7.07 -1.04 -0.37
C LEU A 52 6.80 0.33 0.25
N ASN A 53 6.57 1.35 -0.58
CA ASN A 53 6.23 2.69 -0.12
C ASN A 53 4.70 2.87 -0.10
N TRP A 54 4.15 2.88 1.11
CA TRP A 54 2.70 3.00 1.39
C TRP A 54 2.24 4.44 1.60
N GLU A 55 3.15 5.40 1.47
CA GLU A 55 2.89 6.77 1.90
C GLU A 55 1.75 7.40 1.10
N ASN A 56 1.71 7.18 -0.21
CA ASN A 56 0.66 7.75 -1.06
C ASN A 56 -0.74 7.20 -0.69
N GLU A 57 -0.86 5.88 -0.51
CA GLU A 57 -2.10 5.20 -0.17
C GLU A 57 -2.61 5.63 1.21
N LEU A 58 -1.72 5.67 2.20
CA LEU A 58 -2.05 6.12 3.55
C LEU A 58 -2.46 7.60 3.58
N GLU A 59 -1.84 8.45 2.76
CA GLU A 59 -2.21 9.85 2.63
C GLU A 59 -3.56 10.04 1.91
N GLU A 60 -3.83 9.29 0.85
CA GLU A 60 -5.13 9.29 0.15
C GLU A 60 -6.26 8.93 1.11
N LEU A 61 -6.07 7.88 1.93
CA LEU A 61 -7.04 7.46 2.95
C LEU A 61 -7.21 8.50 4.05
N SER A 62 -6.12 9.09 4.54
CA SER A 62 -6.19 10.15 5.55
C SER A 62 -6.89 11.41 5.03
N THR A 63 -6.71 11.73 3.75
CA THR A 63 -7.42 12.84 3.09
C THR A 63 -8.93 12.57 3.10
N ARG A 64 -9.35 11.33 2.80
CA ARG A 64 -10.77 10.93 2.81
C ARG A 64 -11.40 11.02 4.19
N LEU A 65 -10.69 10.63 5.25
CA LEU A 65 -11.17 10.78 6.64
C LEU A 65 -11.39 12.25 7.03
N GLN A 66 -10.60 13.18 6.48
CA GLN A 66 -10.72 14.60 6.78
C GLN A 66 -11.85 15.29 6.00
N GLU A 67 -12.24 14.76 4.85
CA GLU A 67 -13.29 15.29 3.97
C GLU A 67 -14.25 14.17 3.56
N PRO A 68 -15.18 13.78 4.46
CA PRO A 68 -16.09 12.67 4.22
C PRO A 68 -17.01 12.97 3.02
N VAL A 69 -17.34 11.91 2.27
CA VAL A 69 -18.20 11.96 1.08
C VAL A 69 -19.64 12.26 1.51
N ASN A 70 -20.27 13.25 0.87
CA ASN A 70 -21.69 13.50 1.10
C ASN A 70 -22.54 12.47 0.34
N LEU A 71 -23.26 11.58 1.04
CA LEU A 71 -24.02 10.50 0.40
C LEU A 71 -25.10 11.03 -0.55
N ASN A 72 -25.76 12.13 -0.20
CA ASN A 72 -26.81 12.74 -1.04
C ASN A 72 -26.33 13.20 -2.42
N THR A 73 -25.03 13.43 -2.57
CA THR A 73 -24.40 13.86 -3.84
C THR A 73 -23.32 12.89 -4.32
N ALA A 74 -23.19 11.73 -3.67
CA ALA A 74 -22.13 10.79 -3.95
C ALA A 74 -22.33 10.18 -5.33
N THR A 75 -21.30 10.21 -6.16
CA THR A 75 -21.32 9.43 -7.40
C THR A 75 -20.96 7.98 -7.11
N ARG A 76 -21.36 7.08 -8.01
CA ARG A 76 -20.99 5.67 -7.89
C ARG A 76 -19.48 5.50 -7.80
N GLU A 77 -18.71 6.24 -8.60
CA GLU A 77 -17.24 6.19 -8.64
C GLU A 77 -16.61 6.64 -7.32
N GLN A 78 -17.29 7.49 -6.53
CA GLN A 78 -16.84 7.86 -5.20
C GLN A 78 -17.11 6.75 -4.18
N LEU A 79 -18.21 6.02 -4.33
CA LEU A 79 -18.56 4.89 -3.46
C LEU A 79 -17.72 3.65 -3.78
N GLU A 80 -17.39 3.41 -5.05
CA GLU A 80 -16.51 2.31 -5.50
C GLU A 80 -15.09 2.39 -4.92
N GLN A 81 -14.68 3.56 -4.41
CA GLN A 81 -13.38 3.73 -3.75
C GLN A 81 -13.34 3.10 -2.35
N PHE A 82 -14.49 2.72 -1.77
CA PHE A 82 -14.53 2.04 -0.49
C PHE A 82 -14.38 0.54 -0.69
N PRO A 83 -13.22 -0.06 -0.34
CA PRO A 83 -12.90 -1.46 -0.68
C PRO A 83 -13.80 -2.47 0.05
N PHE A 84 -14.42 -2.05 1.16
CA PHE A 84 -15.33 -2.84 1.97
C PHE A 84 -16.80 -2.74 1.52
N LEU A 85 -17.15 -1.80 0.63
CA LEU A 85 -18.49 -1.75 0.06
C LEU A 85 -18.58 -2.73 -1.09
N SER A 86 -19.53 -3.65 -0.98
CA SER A 86 -19.89 -4.48 -2.10
C SER A 86 -20.61 -3.65 -3.16
N ASP A 87 -20.41 -4.08 -4.38
CA ASP A 87 -21.11 -3.63 -5.57
C ASP A 87 -22.64 -3.55 -5.41
N ILE A 88 -23.25 -4.50 -4.70
CA ILE A 88 -24.68 -4.56 -4.43
C ILE A 88 -25.07 -3.52 -3.39
N GLN A 89 -24.27 -3.38 -2.33
CA GLN A 89 -24.46 -2.36 -1.31
C GLN A 89 -24.41 -0.94 -1.89
N ILE A 90 -23.50 -0.68 -2.85
CA ILE A 90 -23.44 0.60 -3.56
C ILE A 90 -24.73 0.85 -4.36
N GLU A 91 -25.23 -0.16 -5.08
CA GLU A 91 -26.48 -0.06 -5.83
C GLU A 91 -27.68 0.19 -4.91
N HIS A 92 -27.80 -0.56 -3.80
CA HIS A 92 -28.88 -0.39 -2.84
C HIS A 92 -28.84 0.99 -2.18
N LEU A 93 -27.65 1.51 -1.89
CA LEU A 93 -27.49 2.87 -1.38
C LEU A 93 -27.94 3.91 -2.41
N LEU A 94 -27.49 3.81 -3.66
CA LEU A 94 -27.91 4.74 -4.72
C LEU A 94 -29.40 4.63 -5.03
N ALA A 95 -29.96 3.42 -5.02
CA ALA A 95 -31.38 3.16 -5.22
C ALA A 95 -32.22 3.74 -4.08
N TYR A 96 -31.77 3.62 -2.83
CA TYR A 96 -32.44 4.22 -1.68
C TYR A 96 -32.59 5.73 -1.84
N ILE A 97 -31.50 6.43 -2.21
CA ILE A 97 -31.52 7.88 -2.46
C ILE A 97 -32.44 8.22 -3.65
N TYR A 98 -32.42 7.39 -4.70
CA TYR A 98 -33.26 7.61 -5.87
C TYR A 98 -34.75 7.48 -5.56
N ILE A 99 -35.14 6.51 -4.72
CA ILE A 99 -36.54 6.22 -4.37
C ILE A 99 -37.07 7.15 -3.28
N HIS A 100 -36.30 7.35 -2.21
CA HIS A 100 -36.72 8.07 -1.01
C HIS A 100 -36.28 9.55 -1.00
N GLY A 101 -35.42 9.95 -1.92
CA GLY A 101 -34.86 11.30 -1.98
C GLY A 101 -33.63 11.48 -1.09
N GLN A 102 -33.38 12.72 -0.65
CA GLN A 102 -32.21 13.04 0.16
C GLN A 102 -32.33 12.43 1.56
N MET A 103 -31.30 11.69 1.98
CA MET A 103 -31.17 11.26 3.37
C MET A 103 -31.11 12.49 4.27
N GLN A 104 -31.82 12.41 5.40
CA GLN A 104 -31.85 13.45 6.43
C GLN A 104 -30.86 13.12 7.55
N THR A 105 -30.65 11.84 7.82
CA THR A 105 -29.74 11.37 8.87
C THR A 105 -28.89 10.19 8.44
N ILE A 106 -27.69 10.10 9.02
CA ILE A 106 -26.74 9.00 8.79
C ILE A 106 -27.31 7.65 9.22
N TYR A 107 -28.28 7.64 10.14
CA TYR A 107 -28.91 6.41 10.66
C TYR A 107 -29.81 5.72 9.64
N GLU A 108 -30.21 6.40 8.56
CA GLU A 108 -30.95 5.79 7.44
C GLU A 108 -30.15 4.72 6.70
N LEU A 109 -28.82 4.66 6.90
CA LEU A 109 -27.98 3.56 6.39
C LEU A 109 -28.47 2.18 6.87
N GLN A 110 -29.15 2.09 8.02
CA GLN A 110 -29.73 0.84 8.53
C GLN A 110 -30.97 0.37 7.74
N LEU A 111 -31.56 1.26 6.92
CA LEU A 111 -32.74 0.98 6.11
C LEU A 111 -32.36 0.50 4.70
N ILE A 112 -31.07 0.58 4.34
CA ILE A 112 -30.57 0.14 3.04
C ILE A 112 -30.45 -1.38 3.05
N GLU A 113 -31.02 -2.03 2.04
CA GLU A 113 -30.93 -3.48 1.87
C GLU A 113 -29.45 -3.92 1.71
N ASP A 114 -29.06 -5.05 2.29
CA ASP A 114 -27.69 -5.59 2.31
C ASP A 114 -26.62 -4.75 3.03
N MET A 115 -27.00 -3.68 3.74
CA MET A 115 -26.10 -2.93 4.62
C MET A 115 -26.08 -3.52 6.03
N ASP A 116 -25.12 -4.42 6.29
CA ASP A 116 -24.94 -5.01 7.61
C ASP A 116 -24.23 -4.04 8.58
N ARG A 117 -24.33 -4.33 9.89
CA ARG A 117 -23.79 -3.46 10.94
C ARG A 117 -22.29 -3.22 10.82
N GLN A 118 -21.52 -4.23 10.39
CA GLN A 118 -20.07 -4.11 10.25
C GLN A 118 -19.73 -3.18 9.09
N THR A 119 -20.38 -3.35 7.94
CA THR A 119 -20.22 -2.44 6.79
C THR A 119 -20.58 -1.00 7.15
N ILE A 120 -21.70 -0.78 7.86
CA ILE A 120 -22.09 0.57 8.32
C ILE A 120 -21.00 1.16 9.22
N GLN A 121 -20.49 0.40 10.20
CA GLN A 121 -19.41 0.88 11.08
C GLN A 121 -18.14 1.25 10.32
N TYR A 122 -17.81 0.54 9.25
CA TYR A 122 -16.68 0.88 8.37
C TYR A 122 -16.95 2.09 7.50
N LEU A 123 -18.20 2.31 7.08
CA LEU A 123 -18.56 3.44 6.23
C LEU A 123 -18.61 4.77 6.99
N LEU A 124 -19.13 4.77 8.22
CA LEU A 124 -19.40 5.97 9.02
C LEU A 124 -18.25 7.00 9.10
N PRO A 125 -16.97 6.62 9.24
CA PRO A 125 -15.87 7.57 9.30
C PRO A 125 -15.63 8.35 8.00
N PHE A 126 -16.12 7.84 6.86
CA PHE A 126 -15.81 8.35 5.53
C PHE A 126 -16.97 9.07 4.85
N VAL A 127 -18.15 9.12 5.48
CA VAL A 127 -19.36 9.65 4.86
C VAL A 127 -20.07 10.66 5.76
N CYS A 128 -20.80 11.59 5.15
CA CYS A 128 -21.61 12.56 5.85
C CYS A 128 -22.92 12.80 5.10
N ILE A 129 -23.91 13.38 5.79
CA ILE A 129 -25.15 13.85 5.19
C ILE A 129 -25.12 15.38 5.20
N LYS A 130 -25.21 16.00 4.02
CA LYS A 130 -25.39 17.44 3.84
C LYS A 130 -26.55 17.68 2.87
N ALA A 131 -27.34 18.72 3.14
CA ALA A 131 -28.40 19.16 2.25
C ALA A 131 -27.82 19.56 0.89
N ILE A 132 -28.51 19.19 -0.18
CA ILE A 132 -28.13 19.61 -1.53
C ILE A 132 -28.51 21.08 -1.69
N ASN A 133 -27.56 21.97 -1.46
CA ASN A 133 -27.70 23.36 -1.86
C ASN A 133 -27.43 23.44 -3.36
N ASN A 134 -28.34 24.04 -4.13
CA ASN A 134 -28.13 24.37 -5.54
C ASN A 134 -27.01 25.41 -5.65
N GLU A 135 -25.77 24.96 -5.54
CA GLU A 135 -24.61 25.82 -5.75
C GLU A 135 -24.53 26.19 -7.24
N PRO A 136 -24.15 27.45 -7.54
CA PRO A 136 -24.03 27.91 -8.92
C PRO A 136 -22.99 27.11 -9.70
N ALA A 137 -23.16 27.06 -11.02
CA ALA A 137 -22.24 26.41 -11.95
C ALA A 137 -20.77 26.78 -11.67
N PHE A 138 -19.88 25.80 -11.78
CA PHE A 138 -18.45 25.94 -11.47
C PHE A 138 -17.80 27.14 -12.20
N ARG A 139 -17.10 28.00 -11.44
CA ARG A 139 -16.36 29.16 -11.97
C ARG A 139 -14.91 29.13 -11.50
N TRP A 140 -13.98 29.05 -12.46
CA TRP A 140 -12.53 28.99 -12.21
C TRP A 140 -12.01 30.17 -11.37
N LYS A 141 -12.45 31.39 -11.68
CA LYS A 141 -12.04 32.61 -10.96
C LYS A 141 -12.46 32.59 -9.48
N THR A 142 -13.66 32.11 -9.20
CA THR A 142 -14.16 31.99 -7.82
C THR A 142 -13.40 30.91 -7.06
N MET A 143 -13.12 29.79 -7.73
CA MET A 143 -12.37 28.68 -7.13
C MET A 143 -10.94 29.08 -6.75
N LEU A 144 -10.20 29.80 -7.61
CA LEU A 144 -8.85 30.25 -7.28
C LEU A 144 -8.82 31.29 -6.15
N LYS A 145 -9.77 32.25 -6.14
CA LYS A 145 -9.90 33.22 -5.04
C LYS A 145 -10.23 32.52 -3.71
N SER A 146 -11.15 31.56 -3.74
CA SER A 146 -11.49 30.78 -2.55
C SER A 146 -10.36 29.86 -2.11
N ALA A 147 -9.59 29.29 -3.03
CA ALA A 147 -8.40 28.50 -2.72
C ALA A 147 -7.33 29.33 -2.03
N ALA A 148 -7.10 30.57 -2.47
CA ALA A 148 -6.17 31.48 -1.81
C ALA A 148 -6.61 31.86 -0.38
N LYS A 149 -7.92 31.88 -0.10
CA LYS A 149 -8.48 32.29 1.20
C LYS A 149 -8.73 31.13 2.18
N TYR A 150 -9.16 29.98 1.67
CA TYR A 150 -9.60 28.81 2.45
C TYR A 150 -8.77 27.56 2.17
N GLY A 151 -7.68 27.69 1.43
CA GLY A 151 -6.71 26.63 1.24
C GLY A 151 -6.07 26.24 2.56
N LYS A 152 -5.92 24.93 2.77
CA LYS A 152 -5.28 24.35 3.94
C LYS A 152 -3.83 24.03 3.58
N ASN A 153 -2.89 24.50 4.39
CA ASN A 153 -1.49 24.21 4.23
C ASN A 153 -1.07 23.19 5.29
N GLU A 154 -0.23 22.26 4.90
CA GLU A 154 0.36 21.29 5.82
C GLU A 154 1.84 21.10 5.48
N VAL A 155 2.69 21.27 6.48
CA VAL A 155 4.12 20.97 6.44
C VAL A 155 4.37 19.75 7.30
N LEU A 156 5.02 18.74 6.75
CA LEU A 156 5.44 17.53 7.42
C LEU A 156 6.97 17.41 7.30
N THR A 157 7.67 17.26 8.42
CA THR A 157 9.11 17.00 8.43
C THR A 157 9.39 15.74 9.23
N ARG A 158 10.30 14.91 8.72
CA ARG A 158 10.75 13.67 9.35
C ARG A 158 12.27 13.66 9.50
N MET A 159 12.74 13.11 10.62
CA MET A 159 14.15 12.88 10.87
C MET A 159 14.34 11.52 11.54
N ASP A 160 15.21 10.68 10.98
CA ASP A 160 15.56 9.41 11.60
C ASP A 160 17.04 9.40 11.98
N ILE A 161 17.32 9.13 13.25
CA ILE A 161 18.65 9.18 13.85
C ILE A 161 19.02 7.75 14.28
N PRO A 162 19.97 7.10 13.59
CA PRO A 162 20.49 5.81 14.02
C PRO A 162 21.49 5.98 15.17
N PHE A 163 21.39 5.16 16.21
CA PHE A 163 22.35 5.06 17.31
C PHE A 163 23.39 3.96 17.10
N TYR A 164 23.61 3.57 15.85
CA TYR A 164 24.59 2.57 15.45
C TYR A 164 25.37 3.08 14.24
N LYS A 165 26.62 2.67 14.10
CA LYS A 165 27.47 3.04 12.97
C LYS A 165 27.60 1.87 12.00
N ARG A 166 27.21 2.10 10.74
CA ARG A 166 27.45 1.16 9.64
C ARG A 166 28.89 1.29 9.13
N LYS A 167 29.49 0.19 8.70
CA LYS A 167 30.86 0.14 8.14
C LYS A 167 31.05 1.10 6.97
N GLY A 168 30.01 1.33 6.16
CA GLY A 168 30.04 2.24 5.02
C GLY A 168 30.42 3.68 5.40
N TYR A 169 30.13 4.15 6.62
CA TYR A 169 30.51 5.49 7.07
C TYR A 169 32.01 5.66 7.35
N GLU A 170 32.81 4.59 7.31
CA GLU A 170 34.26 4.69 7.47
C GLU A 170 34.93 5.20 6.18
N HIS A 171 34.50 4.70 5.01
CA HIS A 171 35.19 4.97 3.74
C HIS A 171 34.29 5.11 2.49
N THR A 172 33.01 4.73 2.56
CA THR A 172 32.17 4.56 1.36
C THR A 172 31.05 5.60 1.25
N TYR A 173 30.37 5.91 2.36
CA TYR A 173 29.26 6.86 2.39
C TYR A 173 29.77 8.29 2.42
N LEU A 174 29.15 9.13 1.58
CA LEU A 174 29.60 10.49 1.30
C LEU A 174 28.97 11.54 2.23
N GLY A 175 27.89 11.20 2.93
CA GLY A 175 27.18 12.13 3.80
C GLY A 175 26.71 11.53 5.14
N PRO A 176 25.98 12.32 5.94
CA PRO A 176 25.64 11.98 7.31
C PRO A 176 24.57 10.88 7.40
N ALA A 177 24.59 10.17 8.54
CA ALA A 177 23.73 9.02 8.80
C ALA A 177 22.26 9.33 9.08
N VAL A 178 21.94 10.60 9.30
CA VAL A 178 20.58 11.06 9.58
C VAL A 178 19.78 11.08 8.28
N TYR A 179 18.63 10.42 8.27
CA TYR A 179 17.63 10.54 7.21
C TYR A 179 16.80 11.80 7.43
N ASN A 180 16.44 12.51 6.37
CA ASN A 180 15.55 13.66 6.46
C ASN A 180 14.62 13.78 5.26
N SER A 181 13.35 14.07 5.52
CA SER A 181 12.40 14.46 4.48
C SER A 181 11.51 15.61 4.91
N VAL A 182 11.15 16.46 3.94
CA VAL A 182 10.27 17.61 4.12
C VAL A 182 9.22 17.58 3.03
N LYS A 183 7.96 17.73 3.44
CA LYS A 183 6.81 17.73 2.57
C LYS A 183 5.93 18.92 2.88
N TYR A 184 5.66 19.70 1.83
CA TYR A 184 4.67 20.75 1.85
C TYR A 184 3.49 20.32 1.00
N SER A 185 2.29 20.43 1.54
CA SER A 185 1.06 20.14 0.84
C SER A 185 0.06 21.27 1.02
N PHE A 186 -0.58 21.62 -0.09
CA PHE A 186 -1.65 22.58 -0.18
C PHE A 186 -2.88 21.87 -0.71
N ARG A 187 -4.00 22.05 -0.01
CA ARG A 187 -5.29 21.46 -0.41
C ARG A 187 -6.40 22.49 -0.34
N TYR A 188 -7.24 22.50 -1.36
CA TYR A 188 -8.50 23.21 -1.35
C TYR A 188 -9.64 22.27 -1.79
N SER A 189 -10.45 21.87 -0.81
CA SER A 189 -11.53 20.88 -0.97
C SER A 189 -11.02 19.58 -1.63
N ASP A 190 -11.89 18.84 -2.31
CA ASP A 190 -11.53 17.67 -3.12
C ASP A 190 -11.25 18.06 -4.60
N ARG A 191 -10.81 19.30 -4.84
CA ARG A 191 -10.67 19.87 -6.21
C ARG A 191 -9.27 20.32 -6.57
N LEU A 192 -8.47 20.82 -5.62
CA LEU A 192 -7.12 21.30 -5.90
C LEU A 192 -6.14 20.80 -4.85
N TYR A 193 -5.09 20.17 -5.36
CA TYR A 193 -3.98 19.64 -4.59
C TYR A 193 -2.69 20.16 -5.21
N ALA A 194 -1.83 20.73 -4.40
CA ALA A 194 -0.46 21.07 -4.80
C ALA A 194 0.50 20.64 -3.70
N GLY A 195 1.75 20.38 -4.04
CA GLY A 195 2.74 20.07 -3.03
C GLY A 195 4.13 19.85 -3.58
N VAL A 196 5.08 19.85 -2.65
CA VAL A 196 6.50 19.59 -2.90
C VAL A 196 7.01 18.66 -1.81
N VAL A 197 7.78 17.65 -2.21
CA VAL A 197 8.47 16.70 -1.34
C VAL A 197 9.95 16.79 -1.64
N ALA A 198 10.77 16.80 -0.60
CA ALA A 198 12.21 16.69 -0.69
C ALA A 198 12.71 15.63 0.29
N GLU A 199 13.64 14.79 -0.16
CA GLU A 199 14.18 13.68 0.63
C GLU A 199 15.70 13.58 0.49
N LYS A 200 16.32 13.21 1.61
CA LYS A 200 17.75 12.91 1.71
C LYS A 200 17.90 11.62 2.50
N ASP A 201 18.39 10.59 1.84
CA ASP A 201 18.58 9.28 2.46
C ASP A 201 19.77 9.26 3.42
N ALA A 202 19.78 8.25 4.29
CA ALA A 202 20.89 8.03 5.23
C ALA A 202 22.18 7.68 4.47
N GLY A 203 23.24 8.47 4.67
CA GLY A 203 24.53 8.31 4.00
C GLY A 203 24.72 9.17 2.75
N GLU A 204 23.69 9.88 2.28
CA GLU A 204 23.79 10.81 1.16
C GLU A 204 24.25 12.20 1.60
N PRO A 205 24.96 12.95 0.74
CA PRO A 205 25.34 14.33 1.02
C PRO A 205 24.12 15.25 0.97
N PHE A 206 24.16 16.32 1.77
CA PHE A 206 23.17 17.39 1.80
C PHE A 206 23.84 18.71 1.43
N ALA A 207 23.29 19.43 0.44
CA ALA A 207 23.84 20.68 -0.09
C ALA A 207 25.33 20.57 -0.51
N ALA A 208 25.78 19.38 -0.92
CA ALA A 208 27.18 19.07 -1.20
C ALA A 208 27.32 17.99 -2.28
N LEU A 209 28.52 17.91 -2.89
CA LEU A 209 28.89 16.92 -3.90
C LEU A 209 27.92 16.89 -5.10
N HIS A 210 27.24 15.76 -5.35
CA HIS A 210 26.23 15.61 -6.39
C HIS A 210 24.87 16.22 -6.03
N ASN A 211 24.65 16.57 -4.75
CA ASN A 211 23.41 17.17 -4.23
C ASN A 211 23.60 18.65 -3.90
N ARG A 212 24.16 19.43 -4.84
CA ARG A 212 24.44 20.87 -4.64
C ARG A 212 23.21 21.70 -4.31
N ASN A 213 22.03 21.28 -4.78
CA ASN A 213 20.78 22.00 -4.60
C ASN A 213 20.09 21.72 -3.25
N GLY A 214 20.67 20.86 -2.40
CA GLY A 214 20.14 20.52 -1.07
C GLY A 214 19.88 19.03 -0.93
N TYR A 215 18.68 18.59 -1.30
CA TYR A 215 18.20 17.21 -1.19
C TYR A 215 18.58 16.38 -2.43
N ASP A 216 18.54 15.05 -2.29
CA ASP A 216 18.84 14.11 -3.38
C ASP A 216 17.65 14.01 -4.34
N TYR A 217 16.46 13.93 -3.76
CA TYR A 217 15.20 13.78 -4.48
C TYR A 217 14.25 14.95 -4.24
N TYR A 218 13.57 15.34 -5.32
CA TYR A 218 12.53 16.36 -5.32
C TYR A 218 11.32 15.88 -6.12
N SER A 219 10.15 15.89 -5.49
CA SER A 219 8.86 15.67 -6.14
C SER A 219 8.02 16.94 -6.03
N PHE A 220 7.36 17.34 -7.11
CA PHE A 220 6.38 18.41 -7.08
C PHE A 220 5.16 17.96 -7.86
N TYR A 221 3.96 18.34 -7.42
CA TYR A 221 2.73 17.96 -8.08
C TYR A 221 1.68 19.08 -7.99
N LEU A 222 0.86 19.15 -9.03
CA LEU A 222 -0.37 19.93 -9.07
C LEU A 222 -1.45 19.05 -9.65
N LEU A 223 -2.53 18.81 -8.91
CA LEU A 223 -3.67 18.02 -9.34
C LEU A 223 -4.96 18.81 -9.17
N LEU A 224 -5.68 18.96 -10.27
CA LEU A 224 -7.03 19.52 -10.34
C LEU A 224 -8.02 18.39 -10.58
N LYS A 225 -9.14 18.38 -9.85
CA LYS A 225 -10.21 17.38 -9.95
C LYS A 225 -11.57 18.05 -10.12
N ASN A 226 -12.46 17.37 -10.86
CA ASN A 226 -13.88 17.69 -10.99
C ASN A 226 -14.18 19.15 -11.35
N CYS A 227 -13.48 19.66 -12.37
CA CYS A 227 -13.60 21.03 -12.87
C CYS A 227 -14.49 21.07 -14.14
N GLY A 228 -15.74 20.63 -14.02
CA GLY A 228 -16.69 20.57 -15.15
C GLY A 228 -16.40 19.38 -16.07
N TRP A 229 -16.17 19.65 -17.36
CA TRP A 229 -15.79 18.63 -18.36
C TRP A 229 -14.40 18.03 -18.10
N LEU A 230 -13.55 18.74 -17.35
CA LEU A 230 -12.25 18.25 -16.91
C LEU A 230 -12.40 17.47 -15.60
N LYS A 231 -12.35 16.14 -15.69
CA LYS A 231 -12.42 15.25 -14.51
C LYS A 231 -11.14 15.27 -13.70
N ALA A 232 -9.99 15.26 -14.37
CA ALA A 232 -8.68 15.35 -13.72
C ALA A 232 -7.65 16.05 -14.61
N LEU A 233 -6.75 16.84 -14.02
CA LEU A 233 -5.55 17.37 -14.67
C LEU A 233 -4.40 17.33 -13.67
N ALA A 234 -3.35 16.62 -14.00
CA ALA A 234 -2.12 16.55 -13.24
C ALA A 234 -0.96 17.19 -14.02
N VAL A 235 -0.17 18.00 -13.32
CA VAL A 235 1.05 18.62 -13.83
C VAL A 235 2.17 18.38 -12.81
N GLY A 236 3.36 18.01 -13.29
CA GLY A 236 4.48 17.60 -12.45
C GLY A 236 4.47 16.09 -12.24
N ASN A 237 4.60 15.65 -10.99
CA ASN A 237 4.65 14.24 -10.63
C ASN A 237 3.25 13.67 -10.38
N TYR A 238 2.91 12.60 -11.08
CA TYR A 238 1.59 11.97 -11.04
C TYR A 238 1.68 10.45 -11.14
N ARG A 239 0.57 9.78 -10.83
CA ARG A 239 0.39 8.33 -10.84
C ARG A 239 -0.78 7.97 -11.75
N LEU A 240 -0.69 6.80 -12.39
CA LEU A 240 -1.68 6.29 -13.32
C LEU A 240 -2.04 4.86 -12.98
N SER A 241 -3.34 4.57 -12.98
CA SER A 241 -3.87 3.22 -12.84
C SER A 241 -5.05 3.03 -13.75
N PHE A 242 -4.97 2.05 -14.64
CA PHE A 242 -6.06 1.71 -15.55
C PHE A 242 -6.26 0.19 -15.60
N GLY A 243 -7.49 -0.23 -15.88
CA GLY A 243 -7.86 -1.65 -15.97
C GLY A 243 -7.54 -2.46 -14.70
N GLN A 244 -7.06 -3.68 -14.90
CA GLN A 244 -6.54 -4.58 -13.86
C GLN A 244 -5.01 -4.46 -13.70
N GLY A 245 -4.38 -3.48 -14.35
CA GLY A 245 -2.95 -3.20 -14.28
C GLY A 245 -2.06 -4.09 -15.13
N LEU A 246 -2.58 -4.74 -16.17
CA LEU A 246 -1.74 -5.49 -17.12
C LEU A 246 -0.95 -4.56 -18.05
N VAL A 247 -1.51 -3.40 -18.41
CA VAL A 247 -0.80 -2.37 -19.19
C VAL A 247 -0.04 -1.40 -18.28
N ILE A 248 -0.74 -0.80 -17.32
CA ILE A 248 -0.19 0.25 -16.45
C ILE A 248 -0.94 0.33 -15.12
N SER A 249 -0.18 0.25 -14.03
CA SER A 249 -0.67 0.54 -12.69
C SER A 249 0.48 0.94 -11.79
N THR A 250 0.44 2.16 -11.27
CA THR A 250 1.31 2.61 -10.18
C THR A 250 0.63 2.56 -8.82
N ASP A 251 -0.65 2.15 -8.77
CA ASP A 251 -1.31 1.86 -7.50
C ASP A 251 -0.72 0.61 -6.87
N TYR A 252 -0.69 0.67 -5.55
CA TYR A 252 -0.39 -0.48 -4.74
C TYR A 252 -1.44 -1.58 -4.93
N LEU A 253 -0.97 -2.81 -5.16
CA LEU A 253 -1.84 -3.98 -5.25
C LEU A 253 -2.04 -4.57 -3.86
N MET A 254 -3.25 -4.39 -3.30
CA MET A 254 -3.64 -5.13 -2.10
C MET A 254 -3.47 -6.62 -2.36
N GLY A 255 -2.86 -7.36 -1.44
CA GLY A 255 -2.48 -8.75 -1.69
C GLY A 255 -3.64 -9.70 -1.80
N LYS A 256 -3.29 -10.96 -2.05
CA LYS A 256 -4.16 -11.91 -2.77
C LYS A 256 -5.56 -12.04 -2.20
N THR A 257 -5.69 -12.19 -0.88
CA THR A 257 -6.96 -12.29 -0.17
C THR A 257 -7.86 -11.08 -0.43
N ILE A 258 -7.35 -9.86 -0.22
CA ILE A 258 -8.14 -8.64 -0.31
C ILE A 258 -8.43 -8.28 -1.77
N TYR A 259 -7.47 -8.52 -2.66
CA TYR A 259 -7.69 -8.39 -4.10
C TYR A 259 -8.82 -9.30 -4.59
N ALA A 260 -8.84 -10.54 -4.11
CA ALA A 260 -9.89 -11.49 -4.46
C ALA A 260 -11.24 -11.06 -3.88
N SER A 261 -11.29 -10.72 -2.59
CA SER A 261 -12.53 -10.39 -1.87
C SER A 261 -13.20 -9.10 -2.33
N SER A 262 -12.43 -8.10 -2.79
CA SER A 262 -13.02 -6.83 -3.19
C SER A 262 -13.03 -6.60 -4.70
N PHE A 263 -14.24 -6.43 -5.22
CA PHE A 263 -14.51 -6.32 -6.64
C PHE A 263 -14.07 -4.96 -7.23
N ASN A 264 -13.96 -3.86 -6.47
CA ASN A 264 -13.60 -2.54 -7.02
C ASN A 264 -12.32 -1.91 -6.47
N ASN A 265 -11.40 -2.71 -5.96
CA ASN A 265 -10.16 -2.24 -5.31
C ASN A 265 -9.20 -1.37 -6.16
N ARG A 266 -9.47 -1.14 -7.45
CA ARG A 266 -8.66 -0.26 -8.30
C ARG A 266 -9.45 0.98 -8.69
N SER A 267 -9.13 2.10 -8.05
CA SER A 267 -9.55 3.41 -8.51
C SER A 267 -8.85 3.72 -9.84
N SER A 268 -9.57 3.60 -10.95
CA SER A 268 -9.05 3.95 -12.27
C SER A 268 -8.87 5.46 -12.40
N GLY A 269 -7.76 5.91 -12.99
CA GLY A 269 -7.54 7.31 -13.36
C GLY A 269 -6.20 7.91 -12.92
N ILE A 270 -6.17 9.24 -12.92
CA ILE A 270 -4.98 10.06 -12.63
C ILE A 270 -4.96 10.47 -11.17
N LYS A 271 -3.83 10.25 -10.50
CA LYS A 271 -3.60 10.60 -9.09
C LYS A 271 -2.35 11.44 -8.92
N LYS A 272 -2.25 12.13 -7.77
CA LYS A 272 -1.03 12.85 -7.39
C LYS A 272 0.04 11.86 -6.94
N HIS A 273 1.31 12.23 -7.12
CA HIS A 273 2.44 11.54 -6.50
C HIS A 273 3.02 12.42 -5.39
N SER A 274 2.67 12.12 -4.14
CA SER A 274 3.07 12.90 -2.96
C SER A 274 4.03 12.16 -2.03
N SER A 275 4.58 11.02 -2.45
CA SER A 275 5.52 10.23 -1.65
C SER A 275 6.98 10.47 -2.02
N THR A 276 7.84 9.88 -1.20
CA THR A 276 9.27 9.73 -1.41
C THR A 276 9.67 8.57 -2.35
N ASP A 277 8.72 7.85 -2.98
CA ASP A 277 9.07 6.79 -3.94
C ASP A 277 9.66 7.41 -5.22
N GLU A 278 10.92 7.10 -5.49
CA GLU A 278 11.68 7.62 -6.62
C GLU A 278 11.46 6.85 -7.93
N TYR A 279 10.79 5.70 -7.90
CA TYR A 279 10.64 4.84 -9.07
C TYR A 279 9.22 4.83 -9.64
N ASN A 280 8.18 4.57 -8.84
CA ASN A 280 6.81 4.32 -9.36
C ASN A 280 5.95 5.59 -9.57
N TYR A 281 6.41 6.51 -10.41
CA TYR A 281 5.64 7.70 -10.79
C TYR A 281 5.94 8.20 -12.22
N PHE A 282 5.19 9.20 -12.67
CA PHE A 282 5.35 9.86 -13.96
C PHE A 282 5.62 11.34 -13.77
N ARG A 283 6.43 11.97 -14.63
CA ARG A 283 6.74 13.42 -14.55
C ARG A 283 6.39 14.09 -15.87
N GLY A 284 5.38 14.95 -15.86
CA GLY A 284 4.90 15.64 -17.06
C GLY A 284 3.48 16.16 -16.89
N ILE A 285 2.60 15.79 -17.81
CA ILE A 285 1.20 16.22 -17.82
C ILE A 285 0.28 15.04 -18.11
N ALA A 286 -0.85 14.97 -17.41
CA ALA A 286 -1.91 14.02 -17.69
C ALA A 286 -3.27 14.68 -17.47
N ALA A 287 -4.24 14.38 -18.32
CA ALA A 287 -5.60 14.92 -18.21
C ALA A 287 -6.65 13.86 -18.52
N THR A 288 -7.77 13.91 -17.82
CA THR A 288 -8.99 13.13 -18.09
C THR A 288 -10.14 14.08 -18.36
N VAL A 289 -10.78 13.92 -19.51
CA VAL A 289 -11.90 14.74 -19.98
C VAL A 289 -13.13 13.86 -20.18
N ALA A 290 -14.28 14.31 -19.69
CA ALA A 290 -15.57 13.68 -19.95
C ALA A 290 -16.13 14.24 -21.25
N LEU A 291 -15.97 13.52 -22.37
CA LEU A 291 -16.49 13.94 -23.66
C LEU A 291 -18.02 13.85 -23.71
N ALA A 292 -18.58 12.87 -23.03
CA ALA A 292 -20.02 12.65 -22.90
C ALA A 292 -20.32 12.05 -21.52
N LYS A 293 -21.60 11.94 -21.17
CA LYS A 293 -22.05 11.43 -19.85
C LYS A 293 -21.47 10.06 -19.48
N HIS A 294 -21.14 9.24 -20.48
CA HIS A 294 -20.68 7.84 -20.31
C HIS A 294 -19.27 7.60 -20.86
N TRP A 295 -18.58 8.62 -21.37
CA TRP A 295 -17.28 8.49 -22.04
C TRP A 295 -16.24 9.39 -21.41
N ASP A 296 -15.16 8.78 -20.91
CA ASP A 296 -13.99 9.50 -20.45
C ASP A 296 -12.79 9.17 -21.33
N ILE A 297 -12.02 10.20 -21.66
CA ILE A 297 -10.74 10.07 -22.36
C ILE A 297 -9.65 10.63 -21.46
N SER A 298 -8.65 9.81 -21.20
CA SER A 298 -7.42 10.19 -20.51
C SER A 298 -6.26 10.21 -21.50
N GLY A 299 -5.45 11.26 -21.46
CA GLY A 299 -4.19 11.36 -22.19
C GLY A 299 -3.07 11.76 -21.24
N PHE A 300 -1.88 11.19 -21.44
CA PHE A 300 -0.74 11.44 -20.56
C PHE A 300 0.59 11.42 -21.31
N TYR A 301 1.51 12.26 -20.84
CA TYR A 301 2.88 12.36 -21.32
C TYR A 301 3.84 12.53 -20.14
N SER A 302 4.93 11.76 -20.14
CA SER A 302 5.96 11.83 -19.12
C SER A 302 7.36 11.79 -19.71
N HIS A 303 8.24 12.58 -19.12
CA HIS A 303 9.66 12.66 -19.43
C HIS A 303 10.46 12.54 -18.13
N ARG A 304 11.22 11.47 -17.99
CA ARG A 304 11.97 11.16 -16.76
C ARG A 304 13.40 10.74 -17.06
N SER A 305 14.34 11.23 -16.27
CA SER A 305 15.68 10.66 -16.16
C SER A 305 15.65 9.52 -15.14
N LEU A 306 16.29 8.40 -15.47
CA LEU A 306 16.32 7.20 -14.65
C LEU A 306 17.76 6.80 -14.35
N ASP A 307 17.92 6.07 -13.25
CA ASP A 307 19.21 5.58 -12.79
C ASP A 307 19.46 4.19 -13.36
N GLY A 308 20.72 3.86 -13.61
CA GLY A 308 21.08 2.54 -14.09
C GLY A 308 22.52 2.39 -14.49
N VAL A 309 22.80 1.42 -15.35
CA VAL A 309 24.16 1.13 -15.82
C VAL A 309 24.18 1.13 -17.34
N ILE A 310 25.06 1.97 -17.88
CA ILE A 310 25.34 2.05 -19.31
C ILE A 310 26.69 1.37 -19.56
N LYS A 311 26.72 0.44 -20.52
CA LYS A 311 27.95 -0.14 -21.08
C LYS A 311 27.92 0.03 -22.59
N ASP A 312 29.01 0.52 -23.18
CA ASP A 312 29.15 0.70 -24.63
C ASP A 312 28.02 1.51 -25.30
N GLY A 313 27.40 2.42 -24.53
CA GLY A 313 26.27 3.24 -25.00
C GLY A 313 24.89 2.63 -24.79
N GLU A 314 24.80 1.39 -24.32
CA GLU A 314 23.57 0.62 -24.14
C GLU A 314 23.17 0.50 -22.66
N ILE A 315 21.87 0.49 -22.39
CA ILE A 315 21.31 0.36 -21.04
C ILE A 315 21.25 -1.14 -20.69
N THR A 316 22.06 -1.55 -19.72
CA THR A 316 22.15 -2.96 -19.28
C THR A 316 21.26 -3.28 -18.10
N SER A 317 21.01 -2.30 -17.23
CA SER A 317 20.16 -2.47 -16.05
C SER A 317 19.57 -1.13 -15.61
N ILE A 318 18.33 -1.19 -15.12
CA ILE A 318 17.61 -0.07 -14.52
C ILE A 318 17.66 -0.24 -13.01
N TYR A 319 18.17 0.77 -12.30
CA TYR A 319 18.25 0.75 -10.84
C TYR A 319 16.97 1.33 -10.24
N LYS A 320 16.41 0.64 -9.24
CA LYS A 320 15.15 1.03 -8.57
C LYS A 320 15.34 1.46 -7.11
N THR A 321 16.58 1.49 -6.62
CA THR A 321 16.87 1.68 -5.19
C THR A 321 16.77 3.11 -4.70
N GLY A 322 16.94 4.11 -5.58
CA GLY A 322 16.99 5.54 -5.22
C GLY A 322 18.25 5.98 -4.43
N LEU A 323 19.03 5.03 -3.90
CA LEU A 323 20.19 5.35 -3.05
C LEU A 323 21.41 5.88 -3.84
N HIS A 324 21.93 7.03 -3.42
CA HIS A 324 23.12 7.73 -3.95
C HIS A 324 24.15 8.06 -2.86
N ARG A 325 24.49 7.07 -2.02
CA ARG A 325 25.33 7.27 -0.82
C ARG A 325 26.82 7.21 -1.11
N SER A 326 27.24 6.46 -2.13
CA SER A 326 28.65 6.28 -2.53
C SER A 326 28.92 6.83 -3.94
N ARG A 327 30.20 7.01 -4.30
CA ARG A 327 30.57 7.47 -5.67
C ARG A 327 30.00 6.55 -6.76
N LYS A 328 30.12 5.24 -6.58
CA LYS A 328 29.58 4.24 -7.52
C LYS A 328 28.06 4.26 -7.65
N GLU A 329 27.35 4.70 -6.60
CA GLU A 329 25.90 4.88 -6.63
C GLU A 329 25.56 6.22 -7.31
N ALA A 330 26.25 7.30 -6.96
CA ALA A 330 26.09 8.61 -7.57
C ALA A 330 26.40 8.63 -9.08
N ASP A 331 27.40 7.86 -9.54
CA ASP A 331 27.75 7.73 -10.96
C ASP A 331 26.63 7.08 -11.80
N LYS A 332 25.65 6.43 -11.16
CA LYS A 332 24.49 5.80 -11.82
C LYS A 332 23.27 6.71 -11.90
N LYS A 333 23.32 7.87 -11.24
CA LYS A 333 22.21 8.81 -11.13
C LYS A 333 21.93 9.47 -12.48
N HIS A 334 20.66 9.41 -12.91
CA HIS A 334 20.12 10.12 -14.08
C HIS A 334 20.88 9.90 -15.39
N LEU A 335 21.30 8.67 -15.66
CA LEU A 335 22.15 8.34 -16.82
C LEU A 335 21.41 8.27 -18.16
N PHE A 336 20.12 7.90 -18.17
CA PHE A 336 19.32 7.78 -19.38
C PHE A 336 17.92 8.32 -19.17
N THR A 337 17.21 8.55 -20.26
CA THR A 337 15.89 9.19 -20.26
C THR A 337 14.86 8.25 -20.84
N LEU A 338 13.74 8.12 -20.12
CA LEU A 338 12.52 7.47 -20.56
C LEU A 338 11.47 8.52 -20.86
N GLN A 339 11.02 8.55 -22.11
CA GLN A 339 9.83 9.26 -22.52
C GLN A 339 8.70 8.28 -22.71
N LEU A 340 7.50 8.66 -22.29
CA LEU A 340 6.32 7.85 -22.52
C LEU A 340 5.10 8.72 -22.79
N THR A 341 4.23 8.18 -23.62
CA THR A 341 2.94 8.78 -23.96
C THR A 341 1.90 7.70 -24.07
N GLY A 342 0.66 8.03 -23.78
CA GLY A 342 -0.42 7.07 -23.87
C GLY A 342 -1.78 7.67 -23.56
N GLY A 343 -2.77 6.80 -23.56
CA GLY A 343 -4.12 7.19 -23.25
C GLY A 343 -4.98 6.01 -22.81
N ASN A 344 -6.11 6.36 -22.20
CA ASN A 344 -7.16 5.44 -21.85
C ASN A 344 -8.49 6.02 -22.32
N VAL A 345 -9.31 5.20 -22.96
CA VAL A 345 -10.71 5.54 -23.27
C VAL A 345 -11.57 4.60 -22.45
N SER A 346 -12.42 5.15 -21.59
CA SER A 346 -13.36 4.36 -20.80
C SER A 346 -14.79 4.70 -21.17
N TYR A 347 -15.60 3.65 -21.25
CA TYR A 347 -17.04 3.70 -21.42
C TYR A 347 -17.70 3.10 -20.18
N GLN A 348 -18.59 3.84 -19.54
CA GLN A 348 -19.30 3.37 -18.37
C GLN A 348 -20.79 3.69 -18.47
N GLN A 349 -21.61 2.64 -18.46
CA GLN A 349 -23.06 2.74 -18.43
C GLN A 349 -23.66 1.60 -17.60
N ASN A 350 -24.43 1.97 -16.57
CA ASN A 350 -25.17 1.04 -15.70
C ASN A 350 -24.28 -0.12 -15.20
N ARG A 351 -24.40 -1.32 -15.77
CA ARG A 351 -23.71 -2.54 -15.33
C ARG A 351 -22.49 -2.90 -16.19
N ILE A 352 -22.18 -2.09 -17.20
CA ILE A 352 -21.09 -2.32 -18.16
C ILE A 352 -20.04 -1.23 -17.99
N ARG A 353 -18.79 -1.66 -17.91
CA ARG A 353 -17.60 -0.81 -18.01
C ARG A 353 -16.65 -1.45 -19.01
N LEU A 354 -16.21 -0.68 -19.99
CA LEU A 354 -15.25 -1.09 -21.00
C LEU A 354 -14.13 -0.04 -21.05
N GLY A 355 -12.90 -0.48 -21.20
CA GLY A 355 -11.75 0.40 -21.30
C GLY A 355 -10.75 -0.09 -22.32
N ILE A 356 -10.09 0.84 -22.99
CA ILE A 356 -8.95 0.57 -23.87
C ILE A 356 -7.81 1.44 -23.39
N THR A 357 -6.68 0.82 -23.08
CA THR A 357 -5.47 1.51 -22.58
C THR A 357 -4.31 1.24 -23.52
N GLY A 358 -3.59 2.28 -23.91
CA GLY A 358 -2.38 2.18 -24.71
C GLY A 358 -1.26 3.04 -24.15
N ILE A 359 -0.04 2.51 -24.17
CA ILE A 359 1.17 3.23 -23.76
C ILE A 359 2.32 2.92 -24.73
N TYR A 360 3.11 3.94 -25.01
CA TYR A 360 4.30 3.88 -25.84
C TYR A 360 5.49 4.42 -25.05
N TYR A 361 6.62 3.70 -25.13
CA TYR A 361 7.87 4.00 -24.42
C TYR A 361 8.97 4.27 -25.42
N VAL A 362 9.77 5.30 -25.14
CA VAL A 362 10.96 5.66 -25.91
C VAL A 362 12.11 5.89 -24.94
N PHE A 363 13.13 5.04 -25.04
CA PHE A 363 14.41 5.23 -24.39
C PHE A 363 15.33 6.03 -25.31
N ASN A 364 16.07 6.99 -24.75
CA ASN A 364 17.07 7.73 -25.52
C ASN A 364 18.30 6.89 -25.91
N ARG A 365 18.43 5.67 -25.36
CA ARG A 365 19.50 4.70 -25.64
C ARG A 365 18.89 3.30 -25.76
N PRO A 366 19.51 2.37 -26.52
CA PRO A 366 19.03 0.99 -26.61
C PRO A 366 19.03 0.31 -25.24
N TYR A 367 17.94 -0.41 -24.93
CA TYR A 367 17.85 -1.26 -23.75
C TYR A 367 18.28 -2.69 -24.12
N GLU A 368 19.44 -3.09 -23.61
CA GLU A 368 20.13 -4.35 -23.93
C GLU A 368 20.55 -5.04 -22.61
N PRO A 369 19.60 -5.65 -21.89
CA PRO A 369 19.90 -6.35 -20.65
C PRO A 369 20.70 -7.62 -20.91
N GLU A 370 21.56 -8.01 -19.96
CA GLU A 370 22.35 -9.23 -20.09
C GLU A 370 21.45 -10.48 -20.07
N LEU A 371 21.47 -11.23 -21.18
CA LEU A 371 20.62 -12.40 -21.41
C LEU A 371 21.19 -13.66 -20.75
N THR A 372 21.15 -13.71 -19.42
CA THR A 372 21.50 -14.92 -18.67
C THR A 372 20.27 -15.80 -18.45
N GLY A 373 20.20 -16.96 -19.11
CA GLY A 373 19.28 -18.08 -18.79
C GLY A 373 17.78 -17.75 -18.64
N TYR A 374 17.40 -17.21 -17.47
CA TYR A 374 16.05 -16.76 -17.16
C TYR A 374 15.66 -15.44 -17.85
N SER A 375 16.62 -14.53 -18.14
CA SER A 375 16.36 -13.23 -18.80
C SER A 375 16.35 -13.30 -20.33
N LYS A 376 16.42 -14.49 -20.93
CA LYS A 376 16.52 -14.70 -22.39
C LYS A 376 15.43 -13.99 -23.22
N TYR A 377 14.23 -13.83 -22.66
CA TYR A 377 13.08 -13.22 -23.33
C TYR A 377 12.83 -11.78 -22.88
N ASN A 378 13.82 -11.14 -22.26
CA ASN A 378 13.73 -9.71 -22.01
C ASN A 378 13.75 -8.96 -23.34
N LEU A 379 12.99 -7.87 -23.40
CA LEU A 379 12.88 -7.08 -24.62
C LEU A 379 14.16 -6.29 -24.93
N HIS A 380 14.38 -6.08 -26.23
CA HIS A 380 15.53 -5.36 -26.80
C HIS A 380 15.09 -4.14 -27.62
N GLY A 381 15.99 -3.15 -27.70
CA GLY A 381 15.83 -1.92 -28.46
C GLY A 381 15.41 -0.71 -27.64
N ASN A 382 14.99 0.35 -28.33
CA ASN A 382 14.71 1.66 -27.75
C ASN A 382 13.21 1.98 -27.62
N ASN A 383 12.36 1.31 -28.39
CA ASN A 383 10.93 1.60 -28.50
C ASN A 383 10.08 0.38 -28.14
N PHE A 384 9.09 0.60 -27.27
CA PHE A 384 8.18 -0.42 -26.78
C PHE A 384 6.75 0.10 -26.72
N TYR A 385 5.78 -0.80 -26.74
CA TYR A 385 4.38 -0.44 -26.57
C TYR A 385 3.63 -1.55 -25.83
N ASN A 386 2.56 -1.15 -25.16
CA ASN A 386 1.55 -2.05 -24.61
C ASN A 386 0.16 -1.51 -24.94
N LEU A 387 -0.74 -2.41 -25.31
CA LEU A 387 -2.15 -2.13 -25.57
C LEU A 387 -2.98 -3.15 -24.80
N GLY A 388 -4.05 -2.71 -24.15
CA GLY A 388 -4.94 -3.60 -23.43
C GLY A 388 -6.38 -3.15 -23.49
N ILE A 389 -7.27 -4.14 -23.40
CA ILE A 389 -8.71 -3.96 -23.32
C ILE A 389 -9.16 -4.51 -21.97
N ASP A 390 -9.80 -3.67 -21.19
CA ASP A 390 -10.43 -4.03 -19.93
C ASP A 390 -11.96 -4.03 -20.06
N TYR A 391 -12.59 -4.93 -19.31
CA TYR A 391 -14.04 -5.03 -19.26
C TYR A 391 -14.50 -5.40 -17.86
N ALA A 392 -15.66 -4.91 -17.48
CA ALA A 392 -16.39 -5.34 -16.31
C ALA A 392 -17.88 -5.36 -16.63
N TYR A 393 -18.52 -6.46 -16.26
CA TYR A 393 -19.95 -6.66 -16.46
C TYR A 393 -20.56 -7.30 -15.22
N ARG A 394 -21.66 -6.71 -14.73
CA ARG A 394 -22.42 -7.27 -13.62
C ARG A 394 -23.77 -7.79 -14.09
N TRP A 395 -24.07 -9.02 -13.71
CA TRP A 395 -25.35 -9.65 -13.97
C TRP A 395 -25.90 -10.34 -12.73
N HIS A 396 -26.85 -9.68 -12.06
CA HIS A 396 -27.47 -10.15 -10.82
C HIS A 396 -26.42 -10.50 -9.74
N ARG A 397 -26.35 -11.77 -9.32
CA ARG A 397 -25.39 -12.30 -8.33
C ARG A 397 -24.00 -12.59 -8.91
N PHE A 398 -23.82 -12.43 -10.22
CA PHE A 398 -22.55 -12.62 -10.91
C PHE A 398 -21.91 -11.28 -11.26
N SER A 399 -20.61 -11.22 -11.07
CA SER A 399 -19.80 -10.07 -11.43
C SER A 399 -18.55 -10.56 -12.15
N PHE A 400 -18.39 -10.13 -13.39
CA PHE A 400 -17.29 -10.53 -14.29
C PHE A 400 -16.38 -9.33 -14.56
N GLN A 401 -15.07 -9.54 -14.54
CA GLN A 401 -14.10 -8.54 -14.97
C GLN A 401 -12.92 -9.19 -15.67
N GLY A 402 -12.24 -8.44 -16.50
CA GLY A 402 -10.94 -8.86 -16.98
C GLY A 402 -10.20 -7.75 -17.68
N GLU A 403 -8.94 -8.04 -17.97
CA GLU A 403 -8.10 -7.26 -18.87
C GLU A 403 -7.33 -8.25 -19.73
N THR A 404 -7.20 -7.94 -21.01
CA THR A 404 -6.27 -8.64 -21.90
C THR A 404 -5.38 -7.61 -22.56
N ALA A 405 -4.07 -7.83 -22.47
CA ALA A 405 -3.04 -6.90 -22.93
C ALA A 405 -2.05 -7.60 -23.86
N ILE A 406 -1.55 -6.85 -24.83
CA ILE A 406 -0.50 -7.25 -25.77
C ILE A 406 0.69 -6.30 -25.63
N GLY A 407 1.89 -6.85 -25.71
CA GLY A 407 3.12 -6.06 -25.77
C GLY A 407 3.70 -6.04 -27.18
N LYS A 408 4.91 -5.49 -27.30
CA LYS A 408 5.76 -5.70 -28.48
C LYS A 408 6.00 -7.19 -28.76
N GLN A 409 6.08 -7.98 -27.70
CA GLN A 409 6.10 -9.44 -27.70
C GLN A 409 5.18 -9.95 -26.59
N GLY A 410 4.67 -11.17 -26.76
CA GLY A 410 3.76 -11.79 -25.82
C GLY A 410 2.40 -11.10 -25.62
N TRP A 411 1.56 -11.77 -24.85
CA TRP A 411 0.28 -11.26 -24.35
C TRP A 411 0.03 -11.73 -22.91
N ALA A 412 -0.87 -11.02 -22.24
CA ALA A 412 -1.29 -11.27 -20.88
C ALA A 412 -2.82 -11.16 -20.79
N SER A 413 -3.44 -11.98 -19.97
CA SER A 413 -4.88 -11.95 -19.69
C SER A 413 -5.14 -12.26 -18.22
N LEU A 414 -6.04 -11.51 -17.62
CA LEU A 414 -6.51 -11.69 -16.25
C LEU A 414 -8.03 -11.61 -16.27
N ASN A 415 -8.69 -12.63 -15.75
CA ASN A 415 -10.15 -12.73 -15.70
C ASN A 415 -10.58 -13.04 -14.28
N ARG A 416 -11.60 -12.34 -13.80
CA ARG A 416 -12.18 -12.51 -12.48
C ARG A 416 -13.69 -12.75 -12.60
N LEU A 417 -14.14 -13.74 -11.85
CA LEU A 417 -15.54 -14.06 -11.65
C LEU A 417 -15.81 -14.06 -10.15
N GLN A 418 -16.80 -13.29 -9.73
CA GLN A 418 -17.36 -13.35 -8.39
C GLN A 418 -18.83 -13.77 -8.47
N TYR A 419 -19.21 -14.68 -7.58
CA TYR A 419 -20.57 -15.17 -7.47
C TYR A 419 -20.99 -15.15 -6.00
N SER A 420 -22.10 -14.45 -5.71
CA SER A 420 -22.65 -14.37 -4.35
C SER A 420 -24.00 -15.10 -4.30
N PRO A 421 -24.03 -16.42 -4.08
CA PRO A 421 -25.27 -17.19 -4.06
C PRO A 421 -26.24 -16.73 -2.97
N VAL A 422 -25.72 -16.30 -1.83
CA VAL A 422 -26.46 -15.74 -0.69
C VAL A 422 -25.65 -14.59 -0.09
N GLN A 423 -26.27 -13.77 0.76
CA GLN A 423 -25.63 -12.57 1.34
C GLN A 423 -24.32 -12.90 2.07
N ASP A 424 -24.26 -14.02 2.80
CA ASP A 424 -23.09 -14.40 3.63
C ASP A 424 -22.13 -15.39 2.95
N VAL A 425 -22.19 -15.55 1.63
CA VAL A 425 -21.27 -16.43 0.88
C VAL A 425 -20.81 -15.74 -0.39
N HIS A 426 -19.50 -15.54 -0.52
CA HIS A 426 -18.86 -15.03 -1.72
C HIS A 426 -17.88 -16.06 -2.28
N LEU A 427 -18.13 -16.47 -3.52
CA LEU A 427 -17.25 -17.35 -4.29
C LEU A 427 -16.47 -16.50 -5.29
N MET A 428 -15.17 -16.74 -5.38
CA MET A 428 -14.23 -15.98 -6.19
C MET A 428 -13.40 -16.92 -7.05
N LEU A 429 -13.29 -16.62 -8.33
CA LEU A 429 -12.42 -17.30 -9.28
C LEU A 429 -11.61 -16.23 -10.03
N ILE A 430 -10.29 -16.37 -10.01
CA ILE A 430 -9.39 -15.56 -10.83
C ILE A 430 -8.56 -16.49 -11.70
N HIS A 431 -8.64 -16.30 -13.01
CA HIS A 431 -7.79 -16.92 -14.00
C HIS A 431 -6.75 -15.90 -14.48
N ARG A 432 -5.49 -16.30 -14.51
CA ARG A 432 -4.40 -15.47 -15.05
C ARG A 432 -3.53 -16.25 -16.02
N PHE A 433 -3.12 -15.56 -17.07
CA PHE A 433 -2.20 -16.06 -18.08
C PHE A 433 -1.27 -14.93 -18.52
N TYR A 434 0.02 -15.04 -18.24
CA TYR A 434 1.09 -14.12 -18.61
C TYR A 434 2.12 -14.93 -19.39
N SER A 435 2.23 -14.67 -20.68
CA SER A 435 3.23 -15.33 -21.52
C SER A 435 4.65 -15.01 -21.03
N TYR A 436 5.60 -15.90 -21.34
CA TYR A 436 6.98 -15.78 -20.86
C TYR A 436 7.76 -14.63 -21.52
N ASP A 437 7.29 -14.15 -22.68
CA ASP A 437 7.85 -13.06 -23.47
C ASP A 437 7.01 -11.77 -23.38
N TYR A 438 5.91 -11.77 -22.63
CA TYR A 438 5.17 -10.54 -22.35
C TYR A 438 6.00 -9.61 -21.46
N TRP A 439 6.08 -8.35 -21.87
CA TRP A 439 6.78 -7.33 -21.12
C TRP A 439 5.97 -6.04 -21.08
N ALA A 440 5.89 -5.45 -19.90
CA ALA A 440 5.30 -4.16 -19.66
C ALA A 440 5.97 -3.53 -18.42
N MET A 441 6.60 -2.37 -18.59
CA MET A 441 7.48 -1.79 -17.57
C MET A 441 6.74 -1.37 -16.28
N PHE A 442 5.53 -0.86 -16.42
CA PHE A 442 4.67 -0.39 -15.30
C PHE A 442 3.45 -1.28 -15.09
N ALA A 443 3.47 -2.52 -15.60
CA ALA A 443 2.41 -3.48 -15.31
C ALA A 443 2.54 -3.97 -13.87
N HIS A 444 1.47 -3.81 -13.11
CA HIS A 444 1.37 -4.25 -11.72
C HIS A 444 0.00 -4.89 -11.52
N SER A 445 -0.03 -6.23 -11.61
CA SER A 445 -1.24 -7.05 -11.67
C SER A 445 -1.14 -8.24 -10.71
N PHE A 446 -2.28 -8.87 -10.43
CA PHE A 446 -2.39 -10.04 -9.56
C PHE A 446 -1.55 -11.23 -10.06
N GLY A 447 -0.62 -11.69 -9.23
CA GLY A 447 0.24 -12.83 -9.54
C GLY A 447 1.02 -13.30 -8.32
N GLU A 448 1.77 -14.37 -8.50
CA GLU A 448 2.77 -14.88 -7.55
C GLU A 448 4.17 -14.31 -7.85
N GLY A 449 4.43 -13.90 -9.09
CA GLY A 449 5.61 -13.13 -9.48
C GLY A 449 5.50 -11.65 -9.14
N SER A 450 6.65 -10.97 -9.09
CA SER A 450 6.73 -9.51 -8.93
C SER A 450 6.45 -8.73 -10.22
N THR A 451 6.41 -9.42 -11.36
CA THR A 451 6.14 -8.88 -12.69
C THR A 451 5.01 -9.66 -13.33
N ALA A 452 4.17 -9.01 -14.13
CA ALA A 452 3.09 -9.65 -14.88
C ALA A 452 3.61 -10.44 -16.11
N GLN A 453 4.57 -11.36 -15.91
CA GLN A 453 5.26 -12.11 -16.97
C GLN A 453 5.49 -13.56 -16.52
N ASN A 454 5.46 -14.51 -17.47
CA ASN A 454 5.84 -15.91 -17.27
C ASN A 454 5.01 -16.64 -16.19
N GLU A 455 3.71 -16.40 -16.10
CA GLU A 455 2.89 -17.00 -15.04
C GLU A 455 1.49 -17.35 -15.54
N GLN A 456 1.02 -18.55 -15.23
CA GLN A 456 -0.36 -18.95 -15.47
C GLN A 456 -0.92 -19.60 -14.21
N GLY A 457 -2.18 -19.36 -13.89
CA GLY A 457 -2.77 -19.90 -12.67
C GLY A 457 -4.24 -19.65 -12.47
N TYR A 458 -4.79 -20.38 -11.51
CA TYR A 458 -6.17 -20.31 -11.05
C TYR A 458 -6.18 -20.07 -9.55
N TYR A 459 -6.87 -19.02 -9.14
CA TYR A 459 -7.13 -18.72 -7.75
C TYR A 459 -8.62 -18.93 -7.46
N LEU A 460 -8.91 -19.75 -6.47
CA LEU A 460 -10.24 -20.01 -5.95
C LEU A 460 -10.32 -19.45 -4.53
N GLY A 461 -11.36 -18.68 -4.23
CA GLY A 461 -11.59 -18.12 -2.91
C GLY A 461 -13.04 -18.31 -2.47
N VAL A 462 -13.24 -18.56 -1.18
CA VAL A 462 -14.54 -18.60 -0.54
C VAL A 462 -14.47 -17.77 0.73
N GLU A 463 -15.39 -16.82 0.86
CA GLU A 463 -15.58 -16.04 2.07
C GLU A 463 -17.01 -16.26 2.56
N THR A 464 -17.16 -16.60 3.84
CA THR A 464 -18.49 -16.85 4.41
C THR A 464 -18.59 -16.55 5.89
N SER A 465 -19.78 -16.13 6.32
CA SER A 465 -20.11 -15.85 7.73
C SER A 465 -21.33 -16.69 8.16
N PRO A 466 -21.21 -18.02 8.23
CA PRO A 466 -22.36 -18.92 8.39
C PRO A 466 -22.99 -18.87 9.80
N PHE A 467 -22.24 -18.39 10.80
CA PHE A 467 -22.70 -18.28 12.18
C PHE A 467 -22.43 -16.87 12.70
N ALA A 468 -23.27 -16.40 13.63
CA ALA A 468 -23.04 -15.13 14.29
C ALA A 468 -21.63 -15.09 14.93
N HIS A 469 -20.95 -13.95 14.80
CA HIS A 469 -19.61 -13.68 15.32
C HIS A 469 -18.46 -14.43 14.62
N TRP A 470 -18.73 -15.34 13.66
CA TRP A 470 -17.71 -16.08 12.93
C TRP A 470 -17.64 -15.65 11.47
N LYS A 471 -16.42 -15.45 11.00
CA LYS A 471 -16.11 -15.22 9.59
C LYS A 471 -15.01 -16.19 9.15
N PHE A 472 -15.23 -16.88 8.05
CA PHE A 472 -14.29 -17.83 7.46
C PHE A 472 -13.87 -17.35 6.09
N PHE A 473 -12.58 -17.51 5.80
CA PHE A 473 -12.00 -17.29 4.49
C PHE A 473 -11.12 -18.48 4.14
N ALA A 474 -11.32 -19.04 2.95
CA ALA A 474 -10.48 -20.10 2.42
C ALA A 474 -10.10 -19.77 0.98
N SER A 475 -8.85 -19.99 0.61
CA SER A 475 -8.39 -19.80 -0.76
C SER A 475 -7.36 -20.84 -1.17
N PHE A 476 -7.36 -21.16 -2.46
CA PHE A 476 -6.46 -22.09 -3.10
C PHE A 476 -5.97 -21.47 -4.42
N ASP A 477 -4.67 -21.23 -4.53
CA ASP A 477 -4.01 -20.72 -5.71
C ASP A 477 -3.12 -21.80 -6.31
N LEU A 478 -3.39 -22.18 -7.56
CA LEU A 478 -2.58 -23.09 -8.35
C LEU A 478 -1.88 -22.30 -9.43
N PHE A 479 -0.56 -22.29 -9.44
CA PHE A 479 0.22 -21.49 -10.37
C PHE A 479 1.37 -22.27 -10.99
N SER A 480 1.77 -21.84 -12.18
CA SER A 480 2.91 -22.39 -12.87
C SER A 480 3.63 -21.32 -13.66
N PHE A 481 4.93 -21.51 -13.80
CA PHE A 481 5.85 -20.65 -14.53
C PHE A 481 6.40 -21.46 -15.70
N PRO A 482 5.91 -21.24 -16.93
CA PRO A 482 6.32 -22.00 -18.11
C PRO A 482 7.81 -21.90 -18.43
N TRP A 483 8.47 -20.81 -18.04
CA TRP A 483 9.89 -20.56 -18.25
C TRP A 483 10.68 -20.49 -16.93
N LYS A 484 12.00 -20.60 -17.04
CA LYS A 484 12.97 -20.53 -15.93
C LYS A 484 12.88 -19.19 -15.20
N ARG A 485 13.20 -19.19 -13.91
CA ARG A 485 13.21 -17.99 -13.06
C ARG A 485 14.48 -17.91 -12.24
N TYR A 486 14.68 -16.77 -11.60
CA TYR A 486 15.73 -16.64 -10.60
C TYR A 486 15.59 -17.74 -9.54
N ARG A 487 16.68 -18.49 -9.30
CA ARG A 487 16.76 -19.66 -8.42
C ARG A 487 15.92 -20.87 -8.84
N VAL A 488 15.40 -20.91 -10.06
CA VAL A 488 14.64 -22.05 -10.60
C VAL A 488 15.00 -22.27 -12.08
N SER A 489 15.84 -23.26 -12.35
CA SER A 489 16.47 -23.46 -13.65
C SER A 489 15.62 -24.27 -14.65
N LYS A 490 14.36 -24.55 -14.30
CA LYS A 490 13.36 -25.25 -15.13
C LYS A 490 11.98 -24.60 -15.03
N ALA A 491 11.05 -25.00 -15.90
CA ALA A 491 9.63 -24.70 -15.72
C ALA A 491 9.17 -25.25 -14.37
N SER A 492 8.40 -24.47 -13.63
CA SER A 492 8.04 -24.80 -12.24
C SER A 492 6.55 -24.64 -11.97
N ARG A 493 6.07 -25.34 -10.95
CA ARG A 493 4.69 -25.28 -10.48
C ARG A 493 4.69 -25.05 -8.98
N GLY A 494 3.56 -24.58 -8.46
CA GLY A 494 3.36 -24.43 -7.04
C GLY A 494 1.89 -24.29 -6.69
N MET A 495 1.63 -24.39 -5.39
CA MET A 495 0.32 -24.17 -4.83
C MET A 495 0.43 -23.34 -3.56
N ASP A 496 -0.63 -22.60 -3.26
CA ASP A 496 -0.78 -21.80 -2.05
C ASP A 496 -2.21 -21.94 -1.53
N GLY A 497 -2.35 -22.56 -0.38
CA GLY A 497 -3.62 -22.74 0.33
C GLY A 497 -3.63 -21.88 1.58
N LEU A 498 -4.69 -21.12 1.78
CA LEU A 498 -4.86 -20.26 2.96
C LEU A 498 -6.24 -20.50 3.57
N VAL A 499 -6.29 -20.72 4.88
CA VAL A 499 -7.52 -20.79 5.68
C VAL A 499 -7.40 -19.79 6.82
N GLN A 500 -8.44 -18.98 6.99
CA GLN A 500 -8.55 -17.99 8.05
C GLN A 500 -9.92 -18.09 8.72
N ALA A 501 -9.93 -18.01 10.04
CA ALA A 501 -11.13 -17.93 10.86
C ALA A 501 -11.01 -16.74 11.81
N THR A 502 -11.99 -15.86 11.77
CA THR A 502 -12.10 -14.69 12.65
C THR A 502 -13.32 -14.87 13.55
N PHE A 503 -13.10 -14.78 14.85
CA PHE A 503 -14.14 -14.86 15.87
C PHE A 503 -14.23 -13.55 16.65
N THR A 504 -15.38 -12.88 16.57
CA THR A 504 -15.63 -11.58 17.20
C THR A 504 -16.85 -11.65 18.12
N PRO A 505 -16.75 -12.31 19.30
CA PRO A 505 -17.88 -12.52 20.20
C PRO A 505 -18.42 -11.23 20.83
N ARG A 506 -17.58 -10.20 20.92
CA ARG A 506 -17.92 -8.88 21.46
C ARG A 506 -17.23 -7.81 20.63
N THR A 507 -17.74 -6.59 20.65
CA THR A 507 -17.15 -5.46 19.91
C THR A 507 -15.76 -5.07 20.41
N ASN A 508 -15.34 -5.55 21.59
CA ASN A 508 -14.04 -5.27 22.20
C ASN A 508 -13.06 -6.45 22.16
N LEU A 509 -13.43 -7.56 21.53
CA LEU A 509 -12.62 -8.78 21.51
C LEU A 509 -12.72 -9.43 20.13
N SER A 510 -11.57 -9.59 19.48
CA SER A 510 -11.45 -10.29 18.20
C SER A 510 -10.29 -11.27 18.26
N MET A 511 -10.51 -12.47 17.72
CA MET A 511 -9.53 -13.54 17.62
C MET A 511 -9.40 -13.97 16.17
N ASP A 512 -8.19 -13.90 15.63
CA ASP A 512 -7.90 -14.30 14.26
C ASP A 512 -6.95 -15.50 14.25
N LEU A 513 -7.35 -16.54 13.55
CA LEU A 513 -6.56 -17.73 13.31
C LEU A 513 -6.31 -17.87 11.81
N LYS A 514 -5.04 -17.97 11.41
CA LYS A 514 -4.64 -18.04 10.01
C LYS A 514 -3.62 -19.15 9.81
N TYR A 515 -3.91 -20.02 8.85
CA TYR A 515 -3.02 -21.10 8.44
C TYR A 515 -2.80 -21.04 6.93
N ARG A 516 -1.53 -20.96 6.50
CA ARG A 516 -1.12 -20.96 5.11
C ARG A 516 -0.19 -22.13 4.84
N TYR A 517 -0.43 -22.82 3.74
CA TYR A 517 0.43 -23.86 3.21
C TYR A 517 0.87 -23.48 1.80
N LYS A 518 2.17 -23.39 1.59
CA LYS A 518 2.74 -23.00 0.30
C LYS A 518 3.77 -24.02 -0.13
N GLN A 519 3.63 -24.49 -1.37
CA GLN A 519 4.57 -25.40 -2.00
C GLN A 519 5.13 -24.75 -3.27
N LYS A 520 6.46 -24.70 -3.36
CA LYS A 520 7.17 -24.18 -4.53
C LYS A 520 8.41 -24.99 -4.84
N GLU A 521 8.82 -24.99 -6.10
CA GLU A 521 10.09 -25.58 -6.52
C GLU A 521 11.23 -24.56 -6.44
N ARG A 522 12.41 -24.99 -5.97
CA ARG A 522 13.63 -24.17 -5.90
C ARG A 522 14.87 -25.00 -6.21
N ASP A 523 15.82 -24.40 -6.90
CA ASP A 523 17.11 -25.04 -7.16
C ASP A 523 17.90 -25.21 -5.87
N LEU A 524 18.51 -26.39 -5.72
CA LEU A 524 19.38 -26.68 -4.60
C LEU A 524 20.62 -25.79 -4.64
N THR A 525 20.89 -25.07 -3.53
CA THR A 525 22.12 -24.27 -3.41
C THR A 525 23.35 -25.15 -3.64
N GLY A 526 24.21 -24.76 -4.58
CA GLY A 526 25.41 -25.51 -4.96
C GLY A 526 25.24 -26.51 -6.10
N SER A 527 24.00 -26.85 -6.52
CA SER A 527 23.76 -27.76 -7.66
C SER A 527 23.97 -27.11 -9.03
N LYS A 528 24.24 -25.79 -9.07
CA LYS A 528 24.29 -24.98 -10.30
C LYS A 528 23.05 -25.15 -11.19
N GLY A 529 21.88 -25.41 -10.60
CA GLY A 529 20.61 -25.56 -11.31
C GLY A 529 20.34 -26.94 -11.89
N THR A 530 21.13 -27.96 -11.53
CA THR A 530 20.92 -29.36 -11.98
C THR A 530 19.82 -30.08 -11.20
N LEU A 531 19.62 -29.70 -9.94
CA LEU A 531 18.62 -30.29 -9.06
C LEU A 531 17.67 -29.22 -8.51
N THR A 532 16.38 -29.37 -8.77
CA THR A 532 15.30 -28.52 -8.27
C THR A 532 14.37 -29.35 -7.39
N LEU A 533 14.21 -28.96 -6.13
CA LEU A 533 13.42 -29.69 -5.13
C LEU A 533 12.19 -28.89 -4.71
N PRO A 534 11.09 -29.56 -4.29
CA PRO A 534 9.98 -28.89 -3.65
C PRO A 534 10.39 -28.38 -2.27
N ILE A 535 9.91 -27.18 -1.94
CA ILE A 535 9.96 -26.55 -0.64
C ILE A 535 8.53 -26.41 -0.17
N PHE A 536 8.33 -26.87 1.06
CA PHE A 536 7.07 -26.83 1.76
C PHE A 536 7.19 -25.80 2.88
N HIS A 537 6.23 -24.90 2.93
CA HIS A 537 6.19 -23.82 3.89
C HIS A 537 4.82 -23.80 4.56
N HIS A 538 4.81 -24.02 5.87
CA HIS A 538 3.65 -23.93 6.72
C HIS A 538 3.76 -22.67 7.57
N GLN A 539 2.74 -21.84 7.53
CA GLN A 539 2.65 -20.63 8.35
C GLN A 539 1.40 -20.72 9.21
N PHE A 540 1.58 -20.49 10.50
CA PHE A 540 0.51 -20.41 11.46
C PHE A 540 0.62 -19.09 12.20
N ARG A 541 -0.49 -18.35 12.22
CA ARG A 541 -0.60 -17.07 12.90
C ARG A 541 -1.86 -17.06 13.75
N TYR A 542 -1.71 -16.67 15.00
CA TYR A 542 -2.81 -16.40 15.91
C TYR A 542 -2.71 -14.97 16.44
N ARG A 543 -3.80 -14.22 16.35
CA ARG A 543 -3.89 -12.85 16.86
C ARG A 543 -5.07 -12.72 17.81
N LEU A 544 -4.81 -12.07 18.94
CA LEU A 544 -5.79 -11.71 19.94
C LEU A 544 -5.81 -10.20 20.09
N ASN A 545 -6.92 -9.57 19.71
CA ASN A 545 -7.15 -8.15 19.82
C ASN A 545 -8.16 -7.87 20.94
N TYR A 546 -7.79 -7.03 21.90
CA TYR A 546 -8.66 -6.58 22.98
C TYR A 546 -8.62 -5.06 23.08
N SER A 547 -9.79 -4.40 23.15
CA SER A 547 -9.90 -2.95 23.25
C SER A 547 -10.86 -2.52 24.37
N LEU A 548 -10.35 -1.84 25.39
CA LEU A 548 -11.19 -1.30 26.45
C LEU A 548 -11.53 0.15 26.15
N LYS A 549 -12.68 0.35 25.48
CA LYS A 549 -13.12 1.66 24.93
C LYS A 549 -11.99 2.25 24.05
N ASP A 550 -11.85 3.57 24.04
CA ASP A 550 -10.81 4.28 23.29
C ASP A 550 -9.54 4.54 24.11
N VAL A 551 -9.44 4.00 25.34
CA VAL A 551 -8.35 4.37 26.28
C VAL A 551 -7.20 3.37 26.25
N PHE A 552 -7.51 2.09 26.03
CA PHE A 552 -6.53 1.01 26.11
C PHE A 552 -6.82 -0.05 25.05
N SER A 553 -5.79 -0.47 24.34
CA SER A 553 -5.85 -1.66 23.48
C SER A 553 -4.63 -2.54 23.69
N SER A 554 -4.85 -3.84 23.54
CA SER A 554 -3.84 -4.88 23.65
C SER A 554 -3.96 -5.80 22.44
N ARG A 555 -2.83 -6.07 21.80
CA ARG A 555 -2.73 -7.01 20.69
C ARG A 555 -1.62 -8.01 21.00
N THR A 556 -1.97 -9.28 21.05
CA THR A 556 -1.02 -10.39 21.15
C THR A 556 -0.97 -11.09 19.80
N THR A 557 0.21 -11.32 19.25
CA THR A 557 0.40 -12.05 17.99
C THR A 557 1.43 -13.15 18.19
N LEU A 558 1.06 -14.36 17.78
CA LEU A 558 1.90 -15.55 17.75
C LEU A 558 2.08 -15.98 16.30
N ASP A 559 3.33 -16.04 15.86
CA ASP A 559 3.67 -16.54 14.53
C ASP A 559 4.56 -17.77 14.63
N TYR A 560 4.29 -18.73 13.75
CA TYR A 560 5.06 -19.95 13.60
C TYR A 560 5.23 -20.26 12.11
N ASN A 561 6.48 -20.37 11.67
CA ASN A 561 6.88 -20.73 10.32
C ASN A 561 7.65 -22.05 10.38
N HIS A 562 7.26 -23.01 9.54
CA HIS A 562 7.94 -24.28 9.38
C HIS A 562 8.26 -24.50 7.91
N PHE A 563 9.56 -24.55 7.61
CA PHE A 563 10.08 -24.75 6.28
C PHE A 563 10.78 -26.09 6.21
N HIS A 564 10.45 -26.90 5.22
CA HIS A 564 11.24 -28.08 4.92
C HIS A 564 11.38 -28.28 3.41
N SER A 565 12.50 -28.88 3.03
CA SER A 565 12.74 -29.35 1.67
C SER A 565 12.90 -30.87 1.73
N GLN A 566 12.61 -31.53 0.62
CA GLN A 566 12.74 -32.97 0.52
C GLN A 566 14.17 -33.41 0.92
N ASP A 567 14.25 -34.43 1.79
CA ASP A 567 15.49 -35.02 2.30
C ASP A 567 16.43 -34.07 3.08
N ARG A 568 15.87 -33.03 3.72
CA ARG A 568 16.61 -32.10 4.58
C ARG A 568 15.90 -31.83 5.91
N ALA A 569 16.69 -31.45 6.91
CA ALA A 569 16.18 -30.97 8.19
C ALA A 569 15.27 -29.75 7.99
N ALA A 570 14.19 -29.72 8.76
CA ALA A 570 13.27 -28.59 8.76
C ALA A 570 13.89 -27.40 9.51
N ASN A 571 13.59 -26.20 9.02
CA ASN A 571 13.91 -24.95 9.68
C ASN A 571 12.64 -24.39 10.29
N ILE A 572 12.74 -23.97 11.55
CA ILE A 572 11.63 -23.41 12.31
C ILE A 572 11.89 -21.92 12.54
N GLY A 573 10.80 -21.16 12.62
CA GLY A 573 10.79 -19.78 13.07
C GLY A 573 9.55 -19.54 13.90
N TYR A 574 9.68 -18.87 15.04
CA TYR A 574 8.53 -18.43 15.81
C TYR A 574 8.75 -17.05 16.42
N GLN A 575 7.65 -16.35 16.63
CA GLN A 575 7.63 -15.01 17.19
C GLN A 575 6.45 -14.85 18.14
N VAL A 576 6.69 -14.17 19.24
CA VAL A 576 5.65 -13.71 20.16
C VAL A 576 5.75 -12.20 20.27
N THR A 577 4.66 -11.51 19.98
CA THR A 577 4.57 -10.05 20.04
C THR A 577 3.43 -9.64 20.94
N GLN A 578 3.73 -8.74 21.87
CA GLN A 578 2.75 -8.06 22.69
C GLN A 578 2.83 -6.57 22.43
N MET A 579 1.71 -5.99 22.01
CA MET A 579 1.55 -4.57 21.78
C MET A 579 0.48 -4.01 22.70
N ILE A 580 0.77 -2.90 23.35
CA ILE A 580 -0.13 -2.17 24.24
C ILE A 580 -0.20 -0.73 23.75
N SER A 581 -1.41 -0.26 23.47
CA SER A 581 -1.67 1.15 23.13
C SER A 581 -2.49 1.79 24.24
N SER A 582 -2.13 3.00 24.64
CA SER A 582 -2.90 3.79 25.59
C SER A 582 -3.06 5.23 25.13
N GLN A 583 -4.26 5.76 25.32
CA GLN A 583 -4.61 7.14 25.03
C GLN A 583 -4.95 7.86 26.33
N LEU A 584 -4.38 9.05 26.52
CA LEU A 584 -4.72 10.00 27.58
C LEU A 584 -5.40 11.21 26.95
N PRO A 585 -6.75 11.21 26.80
CA PRO A 585 -7.47 12.25 26.06
C PRO A 585 -7.25 13.66 26.62
N TRP A 586 -7.14 13.80 27.95
CA TRP A 586 -6.92 15.08 28.64
C TRP A 586 -5.57 15.71 28.32
N ALA A 587 -4.53 14.87 28.09
CA ALA A 587 -3.19 15.31 27.70
C ALA A 587 -2.99 15.33 26.18
N ARG A 588 -3.97 14.85 25.38
CA ARG A 588 -3.84 14.60 23.94
C ARG A 588 -2.56 13.82 23.60
N LEU A 589 -2.24 12.87 24.46
CA LEU A 589 -1.05 12.02 24.37
C LEU A 589 -1.49 10.59 24.07
N PHE A 590 -0.82 9.98 23.11
CA PHE A 590 -1.02 8.59 22.72
C PHE A 590 0.34 7.90 22.82
N ALA A 591 0.36 6.76 23.48
CA ALA A 591 1.56 5.96 23.67
C ALA A 591 1.29 4.53 23.18
N ASP A 592 2.19 4.01 22.37
CA ASP A 592 2.20 2.62 21.95
C ASP A 592 3.52 1.99 22.38
N VAL A 593 3.45 0.83 23.04
CA VAL A 593 4.60 0.05 23.48
C VAL A 593 4.48 -1.35 22.90
N GLN A 594 5.54 -1.84 22.29
CA GLN A 594 5.57 -3.17 21.69
C GLN A 594 6.86 -3.89 22.06
N GLY A 595 6.70 -5.13 22.53
CA GLY A 595 7.79 -6.07 22.76
C GLY A 595 7.59 -7.32 21.92
N SER A 596 8.64 -7.75 21.24
CA SER A 596 8.63 -8.99 20.45
C SER A 596 9.86 -9.84 20.79
N TYR A 597 9.65 -11.13 20.95
CA TYR A 597 10.70 -12.14 20.97
C TYR A 597 10.63 -12.94 19.68
N PHE A 598 11.78 -13.18 19.04
CA PHE A 598 11.86 -13.95 17.81
C PHE A 598 12.97 -15.00 17.90
N PHE A 599 12.72 -16.14 17.28
CA PHE A 599 13.67 -17.24 17.14
C PHE A 599 13.52 -17.85 15.76
N THR A 600 14.59 -17.92 14.97
CA THR A 600 14.56 -18.53 13.63
C THR A 600 15.88 -19.24 13.32
N ASP A 601 15.81 -20.46 12.80
CA ASP A 601 17.02 -21.24 12.45
C ASP A 601 17.74 -20.72 11.20
N SER A 602 17.01 -20.07 10.28
CA SER A 602 17.54 -19.72 8.97
C SER A 602 16.91 -18.44 8.39
N TYR A 603 17.46 -17.95 7.29
CA TYR A 603 16.86 -16.85 6.54
C TYR A 603 15.50 -17.20 5.94
N ASP A 604 15.30 -18.47 5.53
CA ASP A 604 14.03 -18.89 4.95
C ASP A 604 12.93 -18.88 6.04
N SER A 605 13.25 -19.27 7.29
CA SER A 605 12.30 -19.26 8.42
C SER A 605 12.14 -17.91 9.15
N ARG A 606 12.54 -16.80 8.52
CA ARG A 606 12.40 -15.45 9.09
C ARG A 606 10.96 -15.11 9.45
N VAL A 607 10.81 -14.28 10.47
CA VAL A 607 9.51 -13.81 10.99
C VAL A 607 9.39 -12.31 10.81
N TYR A 608 8.16 -11.79 10.77
CA TYR A 608 7.90 -10.37 10.54
C TYR A 608 6.99 -9.82 11.63
N ALA A 609 7.31 -8.65 12.16
CA ALA A 609 6.45 -7.94 13.13
C ALA A 609 5.96 -6.64 12.52
N SER A 610 4.66 -6.37 12.48
CA SER A 610 4.19 -5.00 12.23
C SER A 610 4.49 -4.13 13.44
N GLU A 611 4.91 -2.89 13.21
CA GLU A 611 5.05 -1.89 14.25
C GLU A 611 4.31 -0.62 13.87
N LYS A 612 3.67 0.04 14.83
CA LYS A 612 3.12 1.38 14.59
C LYS A 612 4.24 2.34 14.21
N GLY A 613 4.04 3.03 13.09
CA GLY A 613 5.00 3.96 12.49
C GLY A 613 4.70 5.43 12.79
N LEU A 614 5.45 6.29 12.11
CA LEU A 614 5.12 7.71 11.96
C LEU A 614 3.88 7.87 11.06
N LEU A 615 3.35 9.09 10.94
CA LEU A 615 2.25 9.38 10.03
C LEU A 615 2.65 9.06 8.57
N TYR A 616 1.75 8.39 7.85
CA TYR A 616 1.94 7.95 6.45
C TYR A 616 3.09 6.97 6.24
N THR A 617 3.53 6.30 7.32
CA THR A 617 4.57 5.26 7.22
C THR A 617 4.05 3.96 7.77
N PHE A 618 4.37 2.86 7.10
CA PHE A 618 4.13 1.51 7.59
C PHE A 618 5.47 0.78 7.68
N TYR A 619 5.74 0.15 8.82
CA TYR A 619 7.02 -0.49 9.10
C TYR A 619 6.82 -1.92 9.60
N THR A 620 7.27 -2.89 8.80
CA THR A 620 7.29 -4.31 9.18
C THR A 620 8.71 -4.87 9.09
N PRO A 621 9.49 -4.79 10.17
CA PRO A 621 10.82 -5.42 10.20
C PRO A 621 10.74 -6.94 10.06
N SER A 622 11.67 -7.49 9.29
CA SER A 622 11.95 -8.93 9.25
C SER A 622 13.07 -9.28 10.23
N PHE A 623 12.89 -10.35 11.00
CA PHE A 623 13.88 -10.83 11.96
C PHE A 623 14.41 -12.21 11.56
N GLN A 624 15.73 -12.36 11.65
CA GLN A 624 16.46 -13.61 11.44
C GLN A 624 17.47 -13.80 12.56
N GLY A 625 17.42 -14.94 13.25
CA GLY A 625 18.26 -15.32 14.38
C GLY A 625 17.45 -15.39 15.67
N HIS A 626 18.07 -15.03 16.79
CA HIS A 626 17.44 -15.06 18.11
C HIS A 626 17.61 -13.72 18.80
N GLY A 627 16.52 -13.15 19.32
CA GLY A 627 16.61 -11.85 19.96
C GLY A 627 15.30 -11.23 20.38
N PHE A 628 15.41 -9.98 20.81
CA PHE A 628 14.30 -9.15 21.25
C PHE A 628 14.22 -7.89 20.39
N ARG A 629 12.99 -7.47 20.07
CA ARG A 629 12.68 -6.16 19.52
C ARG A 629 11.80 -5.42 20.50
N PHE A 630 12.16 -4.19 20.82
CA PHE A 630 11.37 -3.29 21.62
C PHE A 630 11.11 -2.01 20.84
N SER A 631 9.88 -1.50 20.87
CA SER A 631 9.57 -0.20 20.30
C SER A 631 8.58 0.58 21.16
N ILE A 632 8.79 1.89 21.22
CA ILE A 632 7.91 2.86 21.87
C ILE A 632 7.59 3.94 20.86
N ARG A 633 6.31 4.25 20.69
CA ARG A 633 5.83 5.39 19.91
C ARG A 633 5.05 6.33 20.81
N LEU A 634 5.37 7.61 20.74
CA LEU A 634 4.67 8.70 21.42
C LEU A 634 4.12 9.64 20.36
N ARG A 635 2.82 9.91 20.41
CA ARG A 635 2.12 10.88 19.57
C ARG A 635 1.50 11.94 20.48
N TYR A 636 1.90 13.19 20.27
CA TYR A 636 1.46 14.33 21.06
C TYR A 636 0.81 15.39 20.17
N GLU A 637 -0.48 15.65 20.43
CA GLU A 637 -1.27 16.64 19.71
C GLU A 637 -1.45 17.89 20.56
N LEU A 638 -0.47 18.80 20.50
CA LEU A 638 -0.50 20.06 21.26
C LEU A 638 -1.78 20.85 20.96
N ASN A 639 -2.13 20.98 19.68
CA ASN A 639 -3.38 21.60 19.22
C ASN A 639 -3.74 21.12 17.79
N LYS A 640 -4.75 21.74 17.17
CA LYS A 640 -5.18 21.39 15.81
C LYS A 640 -4.13 21.65 14.72
N HIS A 641 -3.11 22.47 15.02
CA HIS A 641 -2.05 22.88 14.10
C HIS A 641 -0.79 22.04 14.26
N TRP A 642 -0.39 21.70 15.50
CA TRP A 642 0.88 21.04 15.80
C TRP A 642 0.69 19.59 16.27
N LEU A 643 1.30 18.65 15.55
CA LEU A 643 1.40 17.24 15.92
C LEU A 643 2.86 16.81 15.93
N PHE A 644 3.31 16.20 17.03
CA PHE A 644 4.63 15.62 17.18
C PHE A 644 4.53 14.12 17.38
N ILE A 645 5.30 13.34 16.62
CA ILE A 645 5.41 11.89 16.78
C ILE A 645 6.88 11.54 16.96
N THR A 646 7.19 10.74 17.97
CA THR A 646 8.52 10.14 18.18
C THR A 646 8.37 8.64 18.32
N LYS A 647 9.23 7.88 17.65
CA LYS A 647 9.34 6.44 17.79
C LYS A 647 10.77 6.07 18.12
N PHE A 648 10.97 5.32 19.20
CA PHE A 648 12.22 4.66 19.53
C PHE A 648 12.06 3.16 19.23
N GLY A 649 13.06 2.57 18.59
CA GLY A 649 13.10 1.12 18.37
C GLY A 649 14.49 0.58 18.65
N GLU A 650 14.58 -0.55 19.36
CA GLU A 650 15.83 -1.26 19.62
C GLU A 650 15.66 -2.75 19.34
N THR A 651 16.58 -3.30 18.54
CA THR A 651 16.70 -4.75 18.32
C THR A 651 18.00 -5.23 18.97
N VAL A 652 17.91 -6.27 19.79
CA VAL A 652 19.05 -6.93 20.42
C VAL A 652 19.10 -8.38 19.96
N TYR A 653 20.18 -8.74 19.27
CA TYR A 653 20.47 -10.12 18.87
C TYR A 653 21.30 -10.82 19.95
N LEU A 654 21.00 -12.10 20.20
CA LEU A 654 21.69 -12.92 21.19
C LEU A 654 22.64 -13.95 20.55
N ASP A 655 22.54 -14.13 19.24
CA ASP A 655 23.20 -15.18 18.46
C ASP A 655 24.42 -14.68 17.67
N ARG A 656 24.69 -13.37 17.66
CA ARG A 656 25.73 -12.75 16.82
C ARG A 656 26.27 -11.47 17.43
N ASN A 657 27.47 -11.09 17.00
CA ASN A 657 28.14 -9.84 17.39
C ASN A 657 28.26 -8.83 16.23
N GLU A 658 27.71 -9.15 15.06
CA GLU A 658 27.64 -8.26 13.91
C GLU A 658 26.27 -8.38 13.22
N ILE A 659 25.73 -7.27 12.74
CA ILE A 659 24.41 -7.21 12.09
C ILE A 659 24.56 -6.69 10.66
N GLY A 660 23.98 -7.40 9.69
CA GLY A 660 24.01 -7.01 8.28
C GLY A 660 25.26 -7.50 7.55
N SER A 661 25.55 -6.90 6.39
CA SER A 661 26.71 -7.26 5.56
C SER A 661 27.17 -6.08 4.69
N GLY A 662 28.38 -6.17 4.14
CA GLY A 662 28.91 -5.15 3.23
C GLY A 662 29.06 -3.77 3.87
N ASN A 663 28.61 -2.72 3.17
CA ASN A 663 28.61 -1.35 3.68
C ASN A 663 27.58 -1.11 4.79
N ASP A 664 26.55 -1.94 4.87
CA ASP A 664 25.50 -1.85 5.89
C ASP A 664 25.83 -2.65 7.17
N LEU A 665 27.00 -3.31 7.23
CA LEU A 665 27.46 -4.06 8.40
C LEU A 665 27.58 -3.15 9.63
N ILE A 666 27.01 -3.58 10.75
CA ILE A 666 27.07 -2.93 12.05
C ILE A 666 27.90 -3.82 12.97
N ARG A 667 28.95 -3.26 13.59
CA ARG A 667 29.69 -3.96 14.65
C ARG A 667 28.92 -3.85 15.96
N GLY A 668 28.59 -5.00 16.55
CA GLY A 668 27.76 -5.11 17.73
C GLY A 668 26.48 -5.91 17.47
N ASN A 669 25.83 -6.30 18.57
CA ASN A 669 24.61 -7.11 18.57
C ASN A 669 23.33 -6.27 18.76
N LYS A 670 23.45 -4.94 18.77
CA LYS A 670 22.34 -4.01 19.00
C LYS A 670 22.13 -3.08 17.81
N LYS A 671 20.87 -2.78 17.51
CA LYS A 671 20.45 -1.81 16.50
C LYS A 671 19.34 -0.95 17.08
N ALA A 672 19.66 0.30 17.43
CA ALA A 672 18.71 1.26 17.97
C ALA A 672 18.57 2.50 17.09
N ASP A 673 17.36 3.02 16.93
CA ASP A 673 17.06 4.23 16.17
C ASP A 673 15.92 5.05 16.80
N ILE A 674 15.99 6.37 16.62
CA ILE A 674 14.88 7.29 16.91
C ILE A 674 14.38 7.88 15.60
N GLN A 675 13.07 7.86 15.42
CA GLN A 675 12.37 8.49 14.32
C GLN A 675 11.49 9.60 14.89
N MET A 676 11.58 10.79 14.33
CA MET A 676 10.83 11.96 14.76
C MET A 676 10.07 12.54 13.57
N GLN A 677 8.85 12.98 13.81
CA GLN A 677 8.03 13.63 12.81
C GLN A 677 7.26 14.80 13.42
N LEU A 678 7.26 15.92 12.71
CA LEU A 678 6.50 17.11 13.07
C LEU A 678 5.57 17.46 11.92
N ARG A 679 4.28 17.61 12.22
CA ARG A 679 3.25 18.10 11.30
C ARG A 679 2.71 19.45 11.79
N ILE A 680 2.72 20.43 10.90
CA ILE A 680 2.20 21.78 11.12
C ILE A 680 1.09 22.04 10.09
N LYS A 681 -0.12 22.36 10.55
CA LYS A 681 -1.24 22.79 9.70
C LYS A 681 -1.51 24.27 9.90
N PHE A 682 -1.80 25.02 8.85
CA PHE A 682 -2.16 26.45 8.93
C PHE A 682 -2.97 26.96 7.73
#